data_AF-A0A8H3S2J7-F1
#
_entry.id   AF-A0A8H3S2J7-F1
#
_cell.length_a   1.000
_cell.length_b   1.000
_cell.length_c   1.000
_cell.angle_alpha   90.00
_cell.angle_beta   90.00
_cell.angle_gamma   90.00
#
_symmetry.space_group_name_H-M   'P 1'
#
loop_
_entity.id
_entity.type
_entity.pdbx_description
1 polymer ?
#
loop_
_entity_poly.entity_id
_entity_poly.type
_entity_poly.pdbx_seq_one_letter_code
_entity_poly.pdbx_strand_id
1 'polypeptide(L)'
;MAPRSPKEWKDYAQLSEVKKVPLREFQDLKSGASKLTRKKILTTRAVYLEYPQIVPDGIKYVRAFADVIALKAQTEIDLSKSKLTMLAARVLTADSSMNLEFIPADSQDCAVTIYASILDHPLSYSVKGTSYQGVLKWTPKPDDNKTYAGVKILFHSGSKEPKIEYLHKYNDALPQDQLLQSMKTQIRIASVLFWTKPAIAISLASYLASATSKLENQGVMNLQAVTLGQQLAAQAVVGPNMSYAPVLSTDVYKEVVSSLVATAKAFEEQYNRFQDKKEQMDKRLQAWDTMTGHAKDVEQMRQSFTKAALDKYTQATDVASCLKIQFEADEQALADANKALQDGLKKWKKQQQFRAAYKIIGAVLGFAVSIAMLCTGSSSPPRIDKIIDEVATAEKIAGEGKKVTSSTLKSLLKGAGVLYKLYPTISDAVDSLKLLQTDPGGAGKKITEVTGIDADSAAIVSLADWDNWILQSDEQLEFAVKQEIEGAKEYRLALQKHAINSKALIQARAEAIKAGQEYIHSSLEQTVSTQDLKRLDELRERWGKDELLYKEAEARFYDRLMTVRTSIVIQMRNLTWAYKYAALEDSGIGLSADKSTAEYSEDLSNILIHIANYKEKYPYGFQTLQPQAMGVKDLPTPYISALIESLKTTHSASFTFIPQTPNTPSDPSLPGPFSDGCHFRITGLLVSLVGAVPKPHSSGATQAKAQFRLAISTSGVYADVAKDGSTILQFSGAPLVNKRCEYSIKKGEPVFSVTPIEPWNDYSSPTPFTKWTITIRNADELDLDKLTDVQLKWTAKFYGAGKKPNSRDR
;
A
#
# COMPACT_ATOMS: atom_id res chain seq x y z
N MET A 1 10.42 -3.71 -16.99
CA MET A 1 9.65 -3.05 -18.08
C MET A 1 8.55 -4.00 -18.53
N ALA A 2 7.40 -3.45 -18.94
CA ALA A 2 6.30 -4.26 -19.50
C ALA A 2 6.59 -4.61 -20.97
N PRO A 3 6.21 -5.81 -21.45
CA PRO A 3 6.32 -6.19 -22.87
C PRO A 3 5.54 -5.22 -23.78
N ARG A 4 6.00 -5.04 -25.03
CA ARG A 4 5.41 -4.13 -26.02
C ARG A 4 5.41 -4.66 -27.46
N SER A 5 5.80 -5.93 -27.66
CA SER A 5 5.81 -6.56 -28.98
C SER A 5 5.27 -7.99 -28.91
N PRO A 6 4.78 -8.56 -30.03
CA PRO A 6 4.33 -9.94 -30.08
C PRO A 6 5.36 -10.92 -29.54
N LYS A 7 6.65 -10.71 -29.87
CA LYS A 7 7.75 -11.55 -29.37
C LYS A 7 7.87 -11.49 -27.85
N GLU A 8 7.93 -10.29 -27.27
CA GLU A 8 8.06 -10.14 -25.81
C GLU A 8 6.84 -10.70 -25.06
N TRP A 9 5.64 -10.53 -25.62
CA TRP A 9 4.43 -11.14 -25.06
C TRP A 9 4.41 -12.66 -25.17
N LYS A 10 4.94 -13.21 -26.27
CA LYS A 10 5.11 -14.66 -26.43
C LYS A 10 6.12 -15.19 -25.42
N ASP A 11 7.23 -14.51 -25.20
CA ASP A 11 8.23 -14.86 -24.18
C ASP A 11 7.62 -14.86 -22.77
N TYR A 12 6.79 -13.87 -22.44
CA TYR A 12 6.01 -13.83 -21.20
C TYR A 12 5.13 -15.09 -21.05
N ALA A 13 4.39 -15.48 -22.08
CA ALA A 13 3.52 -16.66 -22.04
C ALA A 13 4.31 -17.98 -21.91
N GLN A 14 5.61 -17.96 -22.21
CA GLN A 14 6.51 -19.11 -22.14
C GLN A 14 7.32 -19.22 -20.85
N LEU A 15 7.18 -18.25 -19.92
CA LEU A 15 7.80 -18.29 -18.60
C LEU A 15 7.45 -19.60 -17.86
N SER A 16 8.41 -20.14 -17.13
CA SER A 16 8.27 -21.43 -16.42
C SER A 16 7.15 -21.39 -15.37
N GLU A 17 6.99 -20.24 -14.75
CA GLU A 17 6.04 -19.90 -13.71
C GLU A 17 4.62 -19.84 -14.30
N VAL A 18 4.49 -19.21 -15.48
CA VAL A 18 3.24 -19.18 -16.25
C VAL A 18 2.88 -20.58 -16.72
N LYS A 19 3.83 -21.40 -17.19
CA LYS A 19 3.56 -22.76 -17.69
C LYS A 19 2.97 -23.70 -16.64
N LYS A 20 3.22 -23.46 -15.35
CA LYS A 20 2.68 -24.26 -14.24
C LYS A 20 1.21 -23.93 -13.92
N VAL A 21 0.67 -22.82 -14.43
CA VAL A 21 -0.74 -22.46 -14.19
C VAL A 21 -1.66 -23.44 -14.93
N PRO A 22 -2.71 -23.99 -14.28
CA PRO A 22 -3.68 -24.87 -14.92
C PRO A 22 -4.68 -24.10 -15.78
N LEU A 23 -5.42 -24.81 -16.64
CA LEU A 23 -6.47 -24.26 -17.51
C LEU A 23 -6.01 -23.15 -18.49
N ARG A 24 -4.72 -23.06 -18.79
CA ARG A 24 -4.17 -22.05 -19.71
C ARG A 24 -4.77 -22.10 -21.10
N GLU A 25 -5.04 -23.30 -21.58
CA GLU A 25 -5.51 -23.54 -22.95
C GLU A 25 -6.84 -24.29 -22.93
N PHE A 26 -7.70 -23.96 -23.88
CA PHE A 26 -8.94 -24.66 -24.15
C PHE A 26 -9.27 -24.51 -25.63
N GLN A 27 -9.69 -25.60 -26.25
CA GLN A 27 -10.26 -25.56 -27.59
C GLN A 27 -11.44 -26.51 -27.62
N ASP A 28 -12.57 -26.01 -28.10
CA ASP A 28 -13.79 -26.80 -28.25
C ASP A 28 -14.51 -26.44 -29.53
N LEU A 29 -15.02 -27.49 -30.17
CA LEU A 29 -15.80 -27.44 -31.38
C LEU A 29 -17.20 -28.00 -31.07
N LYS A 30 -18.13 -27.11 -30.69
CA LYS A 30 -19.51 -27.53 -30.42
C LYS A 30 -20.30 -27.61 -31.73
N SER A 31 -20.92 -28.77 -31.97
CA SER A 31 -22.00 -28.95 -32.95
C SER A 31 -23.34 -29.04 -32.21
N GLY A 32 -24.29 -28.14 -32.50
CA GLY A 32 -25.61 -28.15 -31.85
C GLY A 32 -26.35 -29.50 -31.99
N ALA A 33 -27.08 -29.90 -30.93
CA ALA A 33 -27.69 -31.22 -30.78
C ALA A 33 -28.95 -31.48 -31.64
N SER A 34 -29.47 -30.47 -32.36
CA SER A 34 -30.68 -30.58 -33.19
C SER A 34 -30.38 -30.27 -34.66
N LYS A 35 -31.09 -30.97 -35.58
CA LYS A 35 -31.03 -30.72 -37.04
C LYS A 35 -31.38 -29.27 -37.42
N LEU A 36 -32.13 -28.54 -36.58
CA LEU A 36 -32.49 -27.12 -36.83
C LEU A 36 -31.49 -26.08 -36.26
N THR A 37 -30.53 -26.47 -35.42
CA THR A 37 -29.61 -25.55 -34.73
C THR A 37 -28.15 -26.01 -34.80
N ARG A 38 -27.70 -26.54 -35.95
CA ARG A 38 -26.27 -26.80 -36.24
C ARG A 38 -25.47 -25.50 -36.36
N LYS A 39 -25.34 -24.73 -35.28
CA LYS A 39 -24.34 -23.67 -35.15
C LYS A 39 -23.03 -24.38 -34.79
N LYS A 40 -22.08 -24.46 -35.74
CA LYS A 40 -20.71 -24.89 -35.43
C LYS A 40 -19.98 -23.70 -34.83
N ILE A 41 -19.57 -23.85 -33.57
CA ILE A 41 -18.90 -22.79 -32.79
C ILE A 41 -17.51 -23.29 -32.46
N LEU A 42 -16.49 -22.54 -32.88
CA LEU A 42 -15.12 -22.71 -32.42
C LEU A 42 -14.87 -21.76 -31.25
N THR A 43 -14.52 -22.32 -30.10
CA THR A 43 -14.07 -21.52 -28.95
C THR A 43 -12.64 -21.90 -28.60
N THR A 44 -11.75 -20.91 -28.62
CA THR A 44 -10.34 -21.05 -28.24
C THR A 44 -10.05 -20.15 -27.04
N ARG A 45 -9.27 -20.67 -26.09
CA ARG A 45 -8.66 -19.91 -25.00
C ARG A 45 -7.17 -20.22 -24.94
N ALA A 46 -6.32 -19.21 -24.77
CA ALA A 46 -4.91 -19.39 -24.40
C ALA A 46 -4.38 -18.21 -23.59
N VAL A 47 -3.13 -18.26 -23.12
CA VAL A 47 -2.45 -17.07 -22.57
C VAL A 47 -2.05 -16.12 -23.70
N TYR A 48 -1.46 -16.66 -24.76
CA TYR A 48 -1.06 -15.94 -25.97
C TYR A 48 -1.67 -16.63 -27.19
N LEU A 49 -2.34 -15.88 -28.05
CA LEU A 49 -2.93 -16.37 -29.28
C LEU A 49 -2.45 -15.55 -30.47
N GLU A 50 -2.01 -16.22 -31.53
CA GLU A 50 -1.83 -15.59 -32.84
C GLU A 50 -3.16 -15.67 -33.60
N TYR A 51 -3.61 -14.53 -34.12
CA TYR A 51 -4.84 -14.42 -34.90
C TYR A 51 -4.54 -13.84 -36.30
N PRO A 52 -5.17 -14.36 -37.37
CA PRO A 52 -6.20 -15.39 -37.40
C PRO A 52 -5.64 -16.80 -37.17
N GLN A 53 -6.38 -17.61 -36.41
CA GLN A 53 -6.14 -19.07 -36.35
C GLN A 53 -6.72 -19.74 -37.60
N ILE A 54 -6.23 -20.95 -37.93
CA ILE A 54 -6.86 -21.78 -38.96
C ILE A 54 -8.29 -22.12 -38.49
N VAL A 55 -9.29 -21.44 -39.05
CA VAL A 55 -10.70 -21.71 -38.78
C VAL A 55 -11.12 -22.88 -39.67
N PRO A 56 -11.55 -24.03 -39.11
CA PRO A 56 -12.01 -25.15 -39.93
C PRO A 56 -13.19 -24.77 -40.83
N ASP A 57 -13.37 -25.49 -41.94
CA ASP A 57 -14.48 -25.22 -42.85
C ASP A 57 -15.85 -25.45 -42.20
N GLY A 58 -16.77 -24.51 -42.47
CA GLY A 58 -18.16 -24.56 -42.00
C GLY A 58 -18.38 -24.10 -40.55
N ILE A 59 -17.38 -23.53 -39.88
CA ILE A 59 -17.57 -22.78 -38.64
C ILE A 59 -18.45 -21.57 -38.91
N LYS A 60 -19.42 -21.29 -38.03
CA LYS A 60 -20.25 -20.08 -38.15
C LYS A 60 -19.91 -19.02 -37.12
N TYR A 61 -19.28 -19.42 -36.02
CA TYR A 61 -18.98 -18.54 -34.89
C TYR A 61 -17.57 -18.85 -34.39
N VAL A 62 -16.71 -17.82 -34.32
CA VAL A 62 -15.36 -17.91 -33.77
C VAL A 62 -15.31 -17.07 -32.49
N ARG A 63 -14.80 -17.67 -31.42
CA ARG A 63 -14.63 -17.02 -30.11
C ARG A 63 -13.21 -17.28 -29.63
N ALA A 64 -12.43 -16.22 -29.47
CA ALA A 64 -11.07 -16.29 -28.96
C ALA A 64 -10.95 -15.47 -27.67
N PHE A 65 -10.48 -16.12 -26.60
CA PHE A 65 -10.23 -15.51 -25.30
C PHE A 65 -8.75 -15.65 -24.96
N ALA A 66 -8.04 -14.55 -24.71
CA ALA A 66 -6.65 -14.65 -24.25
C ALA A 66 -6.25 -13.52 -23.32
N ASP A 67 -5.07 -13.62 -22.71
CA ASP A 67 -4.42 -12.44 -22.15
C ASP A 67 -3.89 -11.54 -23.28
N VAL A 68 -3.21 -12.15 -24.25
CA VAL A 68 -2.64 -11.46 -25.41
C VAL A 68 -3.15 -12.08 -26.71
N ILE A 69 -3.65 -11.25 -27.62
CA ILE A 69 -3.89 -11.63 -29.02
C ILE A 69 -2.92 -10.85 -29.91
N ALA A 70 -2.06 -11.58 -30.61
CA ALA A 70 -1.14 -11.04 -31.59
C ALA A 70 -1.76 -11.10 -32.99
N LEU A 71 -1.77 -9.95 -33.65
CA LEU A 71 -2.24 -9.77 -35.02
C LEU A 71 -1.05 -9.58 -35.96
N LYS A 72 -1.26 -9.89 -37.24
CA LYS A 72 -0.35 -9.43 -38.30
C LYS A 72 -0.64 -7.97 -38.61
N ALA A 73 0.36 -7.25 -39.11
CA ALA A 73 0.22 -5.85 -39.56
C ALA A 73 -0.98 -5.67 -40.50
N GLN A 74 -1.16 -6.61 -41.45
CA GLN A 74 -2.38 -6.77 -42.24
C GLN A 74 -3.03 -8.10 -41.86
N THR A 75 -4.23 -8.03 -41.27
CA THR A 75 -5.00 -9.21 -40.86
C THR A 75 -6.30 -9.30 -41.67
N GLU A 76 -6.37 -10.25 -42.60
CA GLU A 76 -7.57 -10.51 -43.38
C GLU A 76 -8.63 -11.25 -42.52
N ILE A 77 -9.85 -10.74 -42.51
CA ILE A 77 -11.01 -11.32 -41.83
C ILE A 77 -12.08 -11.63 -42.87
N ASP A 78 -12.16 -12.90 -43.22
CA ASP A 78 -13.15 -13.43 -44.15
C ASP A 78 -14.46 -13.79 -43.44
N LEU A 79 -15.46 -12.92 -43.58
CA LEU A 79 -16.77 -13.08 -42.95
C LEU A 79 -17.68 -14.04 -43.73
N SER A 80 -17.27 -14.50 -44.92
CA SER A 80 -17.92 -15.62 -45.61
C SER A 80 -17.65 -16.95 -44.87
N LYS A 81 -16.49 -17.06 -44.23
CA LYS A 81 -16.06 -18.25 -43.46
C LYS A 81 -16.53 -18.24 -42.01
N SER A 82 -16.84 -17.08 -41.45
CA SER A 82 -17.34 -16.96 -40.07
C SER A 82 -18.33 -15.81 -39.96
N LYS A 83 -19.58 -16.14 -39.59
CA LYS A 83 -20.65 -15.14 -39.49
C LYS A 83 -20.39 -14.16 -38.35
N LEU A 84 -19.99 -14.67 -37.19
CA LEU A 84 -19.66 -13.86 -36.02
C LEU A 84 -18.29 -14.23 -35.50
N THR A 85 -17.43 -13.22 -35.34
CA THR A 85 -16.11 -13.37 -34.73
C THR A 85 -16.05 -12.51 -33.48
N MET A 86 -15.52 -13.09 -32.41
CA MET A 86 -15.37 -12.43 -31.13
C MET A 86 -13.96 -12.65 -30.61
N LEU A 87 -13.24 -11.54 -30.41
CA LEU A 87 -11.91 -11.52 -29.82
C LEU A 87 -12.01 -10.80 -28.49
N ALA A 88 -11.55 -11.43 -27.41
CA ALA A 88 -11.49 -10.82 -26.09
C ALA A 88 -10.11 -11.03 -25.50
N ALA A 89 -9.40 -9.94 -25.26
CA ALA A 89 -8.07 -9.95 -24.66
C ALA A 89 -7.85 -8.78 -23.71
N ARG A 90 -6.79 -8.86 -22.89
CA ARG A 90 -6.25 -7.67 -22.23
C ARG A 90 -5.46 -6.84 -23.24
N VAL A 91 -4.57 -7.49 -24.01
CA VAL A 91 -3.65 -6.85 -24.95
C VAL A 91 -3.91 -7.29 -26.38
N LEU A 92 -3.99 -6.33 -27.29
CA LEU A 92 -3.82 -6.53 -28.73
C LEU A 92 -2.47 -5.98 -29.16
N THR A 93 -1.70 -6.81 -29.85
CA THR A 93 -0.31 -6.51 -30.22
C THR A 93 -0.01 -6.93 -31.67
N ALA A 94 0.99 -6.30 -32.27
CA ALA A 94 1.55 -6.62 -33.58
C ALA A 94 2.97 -6.02 -33.67
N ASP A 95 3.76 -6.37 -34.69
CA ASP A 95 5.10 -5.80 -34.86
C ASP A 95 5.07 -4.34 -35.37
N SER A 96 3.90 -3.86 -35.81
CA SER A 96 3.67 -2.51 -36.33
C SER A 96 2.18 -2.13 -36.20
N SER A 97 1.79 -0.96 -36.74
CA SER A 97 0.38 -0.57 -36.90
C SER A 97 -0.45 -1.71 -37.50
N MET A 98 -1.64 -1.94 -36.92
CA MET A 98 -2.51 -3.07 -37.23
C MET A 98 -3.67 -2.63 -38.13
N ASN A 99 -3.92 -3.35 -39.22
CA ASN A 99 -5.08 -3.14 -40.09
C ASN A 99 -5.90 -4.44 -40.25
N LEU A 100 -7.19 -4.36 -39.95
CA LEU A 100 -8.16 -5.43 -40.19
C LEU A 100 -8.80 -5.25 -41.56
N GLU A 101 -8.50 -6.14 -42.50
CA GLU A 101 -9.10 -6.12 -43.83
C GLU A 101 -10.29 -7.07 -43.88
N PHE A 102 -11.49 -6.51 -43.99
CA PHE A 102 -12.74 -7.28 -43.99
C PHE A 102 -13.14 -7.70 -45.41
N ILE A 103 -13.52 -8.97 -45.54
CA ILE A 103 -14.22 -9.52 -46.69
C ILE A 103 -15.65 -9.85 -46.23
N PRO A 104 -16.64 -8.95 -46.44
CA PRO A 104 -18.00 -9.16 -45.97
C PRO A 104 -18.70 -10.30 -46.74
N ALA A 105 -19.68 -10.94 -46.09
CA ALA A 105 -20.51 -11.95 -46.73
C ALA A 105 -21.67 -11.30 -47.51
N ASP A 106 -21.90 -11.73 -48.74
CA ASP A 106 -22.95 -11.13 -49.59
C ASP A 106 -24.38 -11.46 -49.14
N SER A 107 -24.59 -12.62 -48.52
CA SER A 107 -25.92 -13.22 -48.31
C SER A 107 -26.42 -13.22 -46.87
N GLN A 108 -25.69 -12.63 -45.92
CA GLN A 108 -26.07 -12.62 -44.51
C GLN A 108 -25.37 -11.52 -43.71
N ASP A 109 -26.03 -11.06 -42.65
CA ASP A 109 -25.42 -10.17 -41.67
C ASP A 109 -24.22 -10.84 -40.98
N CYS A 110 -23.12 -10.13 -40.86
CA CYS A 110 -21.92 -10.61 -40.18
C CYS A 110 -21.33 -9.53 -39.26
N ALA A 111 -20.65 -9.95 -38.20
CA ALA A 111 -20.08 -9.01 -37.25
C ALA A 111 -18.79 -9.51 -36.61
N VAL A 112 -17.89 -8.57 -36.34
CA VAL A 112 -16.70 -8.78 -35.52
C VAL A 112 -16.79 -7.92 -34.28
N THR A 113 -16.62 -8.55 -33.11
CA THR A 113 -16.56 -7.85 -31.83
C THR A 113 -15.19 -8.05 -31.21
N ILE A 114 -14.56 -6.95 -30.80
CA ILE A 114 -13.22 -6.94 -30.22
C ILE A 114 -13.29 -6.26 -28.86
N TYR A 115 -12.91 -6.98 -27.81
CA TYR A 115 -12.67 -6.45 -26.47
C TYR A 115 -11.18 -6.44 -26.20
N ALA A 116 -10.64 -5.29 -25.83
CA ALA A 116 -9.25 -5.09 -25.49
C ALA A 116 -9.13 -3.92 -24.52
N SER A 117 -8.12 -3.93 -23.65
CA SER A 117 -7.83 -2.81 -22.75
C SER A 117 -6.52 -2.12 -23.06
N ILE A 118 -5.59 -2.80 -23.74
CA ILE A 118 -4.30 -2.27 -24.16
C ILE A 118 -4.14 -2.57 -25.65
N LEU A 119 -3.76 -1.53 -26.40
CA LEU A 119 -3.33 -1.64 -27.79
C LEU A 119 -1.86 -1.21 -27.84
N ASP A 120 -0.95 -2.10 -28.20
CA ASP A 120 0.48 -1.74 -28.35
C ASP A 120 0.69 -0.80 -29.56
N HIS A 121 -0.19 -0.91 -30.57
CA HIS A 121 -0.22 -0.03 -31.75
C HIS A 121 -1.66 0.37 -32.11
N PRO A 122 -1.85 1.46 -32.88
CA PRO A 122 -3.17 1.82 -33.41
C PRO A 122 -3.79 0.70 -34.25
N LEU A 123 -5.12 0.55 -34.17
CA LEU A 123 -5.89 -0.43 -34.93
C LEU A 123 -6.79 0.27 -35.95
N SER A 124 -6.57 0.00 -37.24
CA SER A 124 -7.40 0.45 -38.34
C SER A 124 -8.21 -0.69 -38.95
N TYR A 125 -9.18 -0.34 -39.79
CA TYR A 125 -9.88 -1.27 -40.65
C TYR A 125 -9.92 -0.80 -42.10
N SER A 126 -10.05 -1.75 -43.00
CA SER A 126 -10.35 -1.55 -44.42
C SER A 126 -11.33 -2.63 -44.90
N VAL A 127 -12.09 -2.36 -45.96
CA VAL A 127 -12.99 -3.34 -46.58
C VAL A 127 -12.52 -3.65 -47.99
N LYS A 128 -12.20 -4.92 -48.25
CA LYS A 128 -11.56 -5.37 -49.50
C LYS A 128 -12.41 -5.00 -50.72
N GLY A 129 -11.77 -4.37 -51.70
CA GLY A 129 -12.43 -3.93 -52.94
C GLY A 129 -13.37 -2.74 -52.79
N THR A 130 -13.22 -1.93 -51.73
CA THR A 130 -13.96 -0.67 -51.53
C THR A 130 -13.03 0.44 -51.03
N SER A 131 -13.54 1.68 -50.93
CA SER A 131 -12.84 2.81 -50.30
C SER A 131 -13.07 2.92 -48.79
N TYR A 132 -13.86 2.03 -48.19
CA TYR A 132 -14.18 2.11 -46.76
C TYR A 132 -12.96 1.72 -45.92
N GLN A 133 -12.52 2.67 -45.10
CA GLN A 133 -11.41 2.52 -44.17
C GLN A 133 -11.55 3.48 -42.98
N GLY A 134 -10.90 3.19 -41.86
CA GLY A 134 -10.91 4.07 -40.70
C GLY A 134 -10.03 3.58 -39.54
N VAL A 135 -9.87 4.42 -38.52
CA VAL A 135 -9.15 4.09 -37.29
C VAL A 135 -10.15 3.86 -36.17
N LEU A 136 -10.03 2.72 -35.47
CA LEU A 136 -10.89 2.36 -34.35
C LEU A 136 -10.40 3.03 -33.06
N LYS A 137 -11.33 3.54 -32.25
CA LYS A 137 -11.01 4.29 -31.01
C LYS A 137 -11.44 3.55 -29.75
N TRP A 138 -10.53 3.39 -28.79
CA TRP A 138 -10.81 2.75 -27.50
C TRP A 138 -11.12 3.73 -26.36
N THR A 139 -10.85 5.02 -26.57
CA THR A 139 -11.17 6.12 -25.65
C THR A 139 -12.15 7.10 -26.32
N PRO A 140 -13.15 7.64 -25.59
CA PRO A 140 -13.99 8.73 -26.11
C PRO A 140 -13.20 10.02 -26.38
N LYS A 141 -13.90 11.06 -26.84
CA LYS A 141 -13.37 12.44 -26.85
C LYS A 141 -12.87 12.84 -25.44
N PRO A 142 -11.91 13.78 -25.32
CA PRO A 142 -11.32 14.19 -24.03
C PRO A 142 -12.30 14.56 -22.92
N ASP A 143 -13.55 14.93 -23.29
CA ASP A 143 -14.57 15.44 -22.36
C ASP A 143 -15.50 14.34 -21.78
N ASP A 144 -15.39 13.08 -22.24
CA ASP A 144 -16.22 11.97 -21.75
C ASP A 144 -15.34 10.92 -21.06
N ASN A 145 -15.36 10.90 -19.72
CA ASN A 145 -14.54 10.05 -18.84
C ASN A 145 -14.84 8.54 -18.95
N LYS A 146 -15.53 8.06 -20.00
CA LYS A 146 -16.03 6.67 -20.10
C LYS A 146 -15.25 5.83 -21.11
N THR A 147 -14.24 5.10 -20.67
CA THR A 147 -13.51 4.12 -21.52
C THR A 147 -14.45 3.05 -22.13
N TYR A 148 -14.29 2.78 -23.43
CA TYR A 148 -15.01 1.68 -24.09
C TYR A 148 -14.40 0.33 -23.67
N ALA A 149 -15.25 -0.67 -23.41
CA ALA A 149 -14.83 -2.06 -23.20
C ALA A 149 -14.42 -2.74 -24.52
N GLY A 150 -14.98 -2.31 -25.65
CA GLY A 150 -14.67 -2.88 -26.96
C GLY A 150 -15.37 -2.17 -28.12
N VAL A 151 -15.25 -2.75 -29.30
CA VAL A 151 -15.86 -2.28 -30.55
C VAL A 151 -16.52 -3.44 -31.29
N LYS A 152 -17.66 -3.15 -31.93
CA LYS A 152 -18.38 -4.07 -32.80
C LYS A 152 -18.46 -3.47 -34.20
N ILE A 153 -18.09 -4.26 -35.19
CA ILE A 153 -18.08 -3.93 -36.61
C ILE A 153 -19.13 -4.82 -37.25
N LEU A 154 -20.19 -4.23 -37.79
CA LEU A 154 -21.35 -4.93 -38.34
C LEU A 154 -21.45 -4.66 -39.84
N PHE A 155 -21.70 -5.71 -40.61
CA PHE A 155 -22.07 -5.65 -42.02
C PHE A 155 -23.46 -6.26 -42.18
N HIS A 156 -24.36 -5.55 -42.86
CA HIS A 156 -25.68 -6.06 -43.19
C HIS A 156 -25.63 -6.83 -44.52
N SER A 157 -26.51 -7.83 -44.66
CA SER A 157 -26.64 -8.63 -45.87
C SER A 157 -26.74 -7.73 -47.12
N GLY A 158 -25.91 -8.01 -48.13
CA GLY A 158 -25.86 -7.24 -49.38
C GLY A 158 -25.19 -5.87 -49.30
N SER A 159 -24.71 -5.43 -48.13
CA SER A 159 -23.97 -4.17 -47.97
C SER A 159 -22.49 -4.41 -47.64
N LYS A 160 -21.62 -3.63 -48.27
CA LYS A 160 -20.18 -3.57 -47.95
C LYS A 160 -19.83 -2.44 -47.00
N GLU A 161 -20.81 -1.62 -46.60
CA GLU A 161 -20.60 -0.51 -45.67
C GLU A 161 -20.53 -1.03 -44.22
N PRO A 162 -19.42 -0.79 -43.50
CA PRO A 162 -19.29 -1.20 -42.11
C PRO A 162 -20.00 -0.22 -41.17
N LYS A 163 -20.83 -0.74 -40.26
CA LYS A 163 -21.34 0.02 -39.11
C LYS A 163 -20.49 -0.25 -37.88
N ILE A 164 -19.89 0.80 -37.31
CA ILE A 164 -19.04 0.73 -36.12
C ILE A 164 -19.84 1.14 -34.87
N GLU A 165 -19.90 0.23 -33.89
CA GLU A 165 -20.57 0.43 -32.60
C GLU A 165 -19.53 0.31 -31.46
N TYR A 166 -19.34 1.36 -30.68
CA TYR A 166 -18.46 1.33 -29.51
C TYR A 166 -19.22 0.86 -28.26
N LEU A 167 -18.64 -0.09 -27.53
CA LEU A 167 -19.31 -0.82 -26.45
C LEU A 167 -18.77 -0.36 -25.09
N HIS A 168 -19.64 0.10 -24.18
CA HIS A 168 -19.23 0.48 -22.82
C HIS A 168 -19.15 -0.69 -21.83
N LYS A 169 -19.86 -1.79 -22.12
CA LYS A 169 -19.88 -3.02 -21.32
C LYS A 169 -19.62 -4.25 -22.19
N TYR A 170 -19.27 -5.36 -21.56
CA TYR A 170 -19.25 -6.65 -22.22
C TYR A 170 -20.68 -7.01 -22.67
N ASN A 171 -20.83 -7.44 -23.92
CA ASN A 171 -22.11 -7.86 -24.49
C ASN A 171 -22.66 -9.10 -23.77
N ASP A 172 -23.95 -9.11 -23.45
CA ASP A 172 -24.64 -10.22 -22.79
C ASP A 172 -24.61 -11.53 -23.64
N ALA A 173 -24.34 -11.43 -24.95
CA ALA A 173 -24.13 -12.57 -25.84
C ALA A 173 -22.72 -13.22 -25.76
N LEU A 174 -21.81 -12.68 -24.95
CA LEU A 174 -20.52 -13.33 -24.65
C LEU A 174 -20.77 -14.66 -23.92
N PRO A 175 -20.06 -15.75 -24.26
CA PRO A 175 -20.01 -16.94 -23.42
C PRO A 175 -19.29 -16.59 -22.11
N GLN A 176 -20.06 -16.13 -21.13
CA GLN A 176 -19.53 -15.64 -19.87
C GLN A 176 -18.69 -16.72 -19.17
N ASP A 177 -19.02 -18.00 -19.32
CA ASP A 177 -18.24 -19.11 -18.77
C ASP A 177 -16.77 -19.09 -19.23
N GLN A 178 -16.52 -18.98 -20.55
CA GLN A 178 -15.16 -19.02 -21.09
C GLN A 178 -14.39 -17.73 -20.84
N LEU A 179 -15.08 -16.58 -20.88
CA LEU A 179 -14.51 -15.30 -20.49
C LEU A 179 -14.06 -15.34 -19.02
N LEU A 180 -14.93 -15.80 -18.12
CA LEU A 180 -14.62 -15.91 -16.70
C LEU A 180 -13.48 -16.90 -16.42
N GLN A 181 -13.40 -18.02 -17.15
CA GLN A 181 -12.26 -18.94 -17.03
C GLN A 181 -10.94 -18.33 -17.52
N SER A 182 -10.99 -17.51 -18.57
CA SER A 182 -9.83 -16.72 -19.02
C SER A 182 -9.39 -15.72 -17.96
N MET A 183 -10.33 -14.99 -17.36
CA MET A 183 -10.07 -14.05 -16.26
C MET A 183 -9.51 -14.72 -15.01
N LYS A 184 -10.03 -15.90 -14.62
CA LYS A 184 -9.47 -16.69 -13.52
C LYS A 184 -8.02 -17.12 -13.79
N THR A 185 -7.73 -17.51 -15.04
CA THR A 185 -6.36 -17.85 -15.46
C THR A 185 -5.44 -16.63 -15.37
N GLN A 186 -5.92 -15.46 -15.80
CA GLN A 186 -5.17 -14.19 -15.69
C GLN A 186 -4.92 -13.77 -14.24
N ILE A 187 -5.88 -13.96 -13.32
CA ILE A 187 -5.68 -13.72 -11.88
C ILE A 187 -4.58 -14.65 -11.35
N ARG A 188 -4.60 -15.94 -11.68
CA ARG A 188 -3.55 -16.89 -11.26
C ARG A 188 -2.18 -16.47 -11.76
N ILE A 189 -2.08 -16.06 -13.02
CA ILE A 189 -0.82 -15.57 -13.60
C ILE A 189 -0.35 -14.31 -12.85
N ALA A 190 -1.25 -13.37 -12.57
CA ALA A 190 -0.92 -12.17 -11.83
C ALA A 190 -0.39 -12.48 -10.42
N SER A 191 -1.01 -13.44 -9.71
CA SER A 191 -0.56 -13.89 -8.39
C SER A 191 0.82 -14.55 -8.43
N VAL A 192 1.08 -15.39 -9.44
CA VAL A 192 2.38 -16.07 -9.60
C VAL A 192 3.48 -15.07 -9.96
N LEU A 193 3.19 -14.08 -10.80
CA LEU A 193 4.14 -13.07 -11.26
C LEU A 193 4.25 -11.85 -10.33
N PHE A 194 3.48 -11.82 -9.25
CA PHE A 194 3.35 -10.68 -8.34
C PHE A 194 4.72 -10.11 -7.94
N TRP A 195 5.64 -10.98 -7.50
CA TRP A 195 6.94 -10.57 -6.96
C TRP A 195 8.03 -10.46 -8.03
N THR A 196 8.01 -11.33 -9.04
CA THR A 196 9.09 -11.45 -10.04
C THR A 196 8.90 -10.54 -11.25
N LYS A 197 7.64 -10.22 -11.59
CA LYS A 197 7.26 -9.35 -12.72
C LYS A 197 6.10 -8.40 -12.32
N PRO A 198 6.28 -7.53 -11.31
CA PRO A 198 5.21 -6.69 -10.75
C PRO A 198 4.50 -5.81 -11.79
N ALA A 199 5.21 -5.34 -12.81
CA ALA A 199 4.63 -4.55 -13.90
C ALA A 199 3.60 -5.32 -14.74
N ILE A 200 3.79 -6.63 -14.94
CA ILE A 200 2.81 -7.47 -15.65
C ILE A 200 1.65 -7.81 -14.71
N ALA A 201 1.95 -8.18 -13.46
CA ALA A 201 0.95 -8.50 -12.46
C ALA A 201 -0.02 -7.34 -12.19
N ILE A 202 0.48 -6.11 -12.06
CA ILE A 202 -0.37 -4.93 -11.83
C ILE A 202 -1.23 -4.60 -13.06
N SER A 203 -0.72 -4.83 -14.27
CA SER A 203 -1.48 -4.65 -15.51
C SER A 203 -2.63 -5.65 -15.63
N LEU A 204 -2.38 -6.92 -15.30
CA LEU A 204 -3.42 -7.95 -15.21
C LEU A 204 -4.47 -7.60 -14.16
N ALA A 205 -4.05 -7.27 -12.94
CA ALA A 205 -4.93 -6.87 -11.85
C ALA A 205 -5.83 -5.69 -12.22
N SER A 206 -5.26 -4.66 -12.86
CA SER A 206 -6.00 -3.46 -13.29
C SER A 206 -7.02 -3.78 -14.38
N TYR A 207 -6.63 -4.56 -15.39
CA TYR A 207 -7.54 -5.06 -16.42
C TYR A 207 -8.72 -5.81 -15.80
N LEU A 208 -8.42 -6.74 -14.88
CA LEU A 208 -9.42 -7.58 -14.26
C LEU A 208 -10.36 -6.79 -13.35
N ALA A 209 -9.85 -5.84 -12.56
CA ALA A 209 -10.67 -4.93 -11.76
C ALA A 209 -11.66 -4.15 -12.66
N SER A 210 -11.15 -3.51 -13.73
CA SER A 210 -11.99 -2.79 -14.68
C SER A 210 -13.01 -3.70 -15.37
N ALA A 211 -12.57 -4.87 -15.84
CA ALA A 211 -13.43 -5.77 -16.61
C ALA A 211 -14.54 -6.39 -15.76
N THR A 212 -14.22 -6.86 -14.56
CA THR A 212 -15.19 -7.48 -13.63
C THR A 212 -16.18 -6.49 -13.06
N SER A 213 -15.81 -5.21 -12.89
CA SER A 213 -16.75 -4.15 -12.48
C SER A 213 -17.91 -3.95 -13.48
N LYS A 214 -17.67 -4.31 -14.75
CA LYS A 214 -18.63 -4.23 -15.86
C LYS A 214 -19.43 -5.51 -16.06
N LEU A 215 -19.17 -6.55 -15.24
CA LEU A 215 -19.89 -7.83 -15.25
C LEU A 215 -20.78 -7.94 -14.01
N GLU A 216 -21.91 -8.62 -14.14
CA GLU A 216 -22.81 -8.89 -13.02
C GLU A 216 -22.30 -10.06 -12.16
N ASN A 217 -22.53 -9.98 -10.86
CA ASN A 217 -22.23 -11.05 -9.89
C ASN A 217 -20.75 -11.48 -9.86
N GLN A 218 -19.83 -10.58 -10.21
CA GLN A 218 -18.37 -10.82 -10.16
C GLN A 218 -17.68 -10.06 -9.02
N GLY A 219 -18.41 -9.72 -7.94
CA GLY A 219 -17.89 -8.91 -6.83
C GLY A 219 -16.64 -9.51 -6.18
N VAL A 220 -16.62 -10.83 -5.95
CA VAL A 220 -15.45 -11.53 -5.38
C VAL A 220 -14.23 -11.45 -6.31
N MET A 221 -14.41 -11.69 -7.62
CA MET A 221 -13.32 -11.63 -8.59
C MET A 221 -12.79 -10.20 -8.77
N ASN A 222 -13.70 -9.22 -8.75
CA ASN A 222 -13.33 -7.80 -8.74
C ASN A 222 -12.48 -7.48 -7.52
N LEU A 223 -12.92 -7.88 -6.33
CA LEU A 223 -12.18 -7.64 -5.10
C LEU A 223 -10.81 -8.35 -5.08
N GLN A 224 -10.70 -9.57 -5.62
CA GLN A 224 -9.42 -10.26 -5.78
C GLN A 224 -8.44 -9.47 -6.65
N ALA A 225 -8.90 -9.01 -7.81
CA ALA A 225 -8.09 -8.23 -8.74
C ALA A 225 -7.66 -6.89 -8.13
N VAL A 226 -8.59 -6.18 -7.49
CA VAL A 226 -8.32 -4.91 -6.81
C VAL A 226 -7.30 -5.13 -5.69
N THR A 227 -7.51 -6.11 -4.82
CA THR A 227 -6.61 -6.39 -3.69
C THR A 227 -5.19 -6.69 -4.17
N LEU A 228 -5.05 -7.53 -5.20
CA LEU A 228 -3.75 -7.87 -5.79
C LEU A 228 -3.05 -6.62 -6.34
N GLY A 229 -3.77 -5.80 -7.11
CA GLY A 229 -3.23 -4.56 -7.67
C GLY A 229 -2.84 -3.55 -6.59
N GLN A 230 -3.66 -3.40 -5.55
CA GLN A 230 -3.41 -2.47 -4.46
C GLN A 230 -2.23 -2.88 -3.59
N GLN A 231 -1.99 -4.18 -3.40
CA GLN A 231 -0.79 -4.66 -2.71
C GLN A 231 0.48 -4.33 -3.49
N LEU A 232 0.47 -4.44 -4.83
CA LEU A 232 1.59 -4.04 -5.69
C LEU A 232 1.83 -2.53 -5.64
N ALA A 233 0.76 -1.74 -5.69
CA ALA A 233 0.84 -0.28 -5.59
C ALA A 233 1.39 0.17 -4.21
N ALA A 234 0.91 -0.43 -3.12
CA ALA A 234 1.41 -0.13 -1.78
C ALA A 234 2.88 -0.52 -1.61
N GLN A 235 3.33 -1.64 -2.19
CA GLN A 235 4.74 -2.02 -2.16
C GLN A 235 5.64 -0.98 -2.84
N ALA A 236 5.19 -0.38 -3.95
CA ALA A 236 5.94 0.67 -4.65
C ALA A 236 6.09 1.96 -3.82
N VAL A 237 5.16 2.25 -2.92
CA VAL A 237 5.11 3.48 -2.10
C VAL A 237 6.08 3.44 -0.92
N VAL A 238 6.38 2.26 -0.38
CA VAL A 238 7.20 2.13 0.84
C VAL A 238 8.71 2.26 0.53
N GLY A 239 9.17 1.91 -0.67
CA GLY A 239 10.59 1.99 -1.03
C GLY A 239 11.50 1.03 -0.23
N PRO A 240 12.81 0.95 -0.54
CA PRO A 240 13.71 -0.05 0.07
C PRO A 240 14.16 0.28 1.51
N ASN A 241 14.15 1.56 1.89
CA ASN A 241 14.71 2.05 3.16
C ASN A 241 13.67 2.32 4.25
N MET A 242 12.38 2.25 3.90
CA MET A 242 11.30 2.20 4.88
C MET A 242 10.90 0.74 5.06
N SER A 243 10.85 0.28 6.29
CA SER A 243 10.26 -1.01 6.64
C SER A 243 9.21 -0.80 7.71
N TYR A 244 8.48 -1.84 8.11
CA TYR A 244 7.54 -1.71 9.21
C TYR A 244 8.19 -2.20 10.49
N ALA A 245 7.96 -1.48 11.59
CA ALA A 245 8.25 -2.00 12.92
C ALA A 245 7.29 -3.17 13.19
N PRO A 246 7.78 -4.30 13.69
CA PRO A 246 6.96 -5.45 14.01
C PRO A 246 6.02 -5.16 15.18
N VAL A 247 4.78 -5.63 15.09
CA VAL A 247 3.78 -5.53 16.17
C VAL A 247 3.86 -6.75 17.09
N LEU A 248 4.32 -7.89 16.57
CA LEU A 248 4.50 -9.15 17.29
C LEU A 248 5.98 -9.47 17.47
N SER A 249 6.31 -10.39 18.38
CA SER A 249 7.68 -10.89 18.49
C SER A 249 8.08 -11.69 17.25
N THR A 250 9.39 -11.78 17.00
CA THR A 250 9.95 -12.63 15.94
C THR A 250 9.56 -14.10 16.12
N ASP A 251 9.39 -14.56 17.37
CA ASP A 251 9.04 -15.94 17.69
C ASP A 251 7.60 -16.28 17.24
N VAL A 252 6.65 -15.35 17.41
CA VAL A 252 5.29 -15.53 16.90
C VAL A 252 5.27 -15.58 15.37
N TYR A 253 5.99 -14.68 14.70
CA TYR A 253 6.10 -14.74 13.24
C TYR A 253 6.76 -16.05 12.76
N LYS A 254 7.79 -16.52 13.47
CA LYS A 254 8.43 -17.82 13.19
C LYS A 254 7.45 -18.98 13.28
N GLU A 255 6.67 -19.07 14.36
CA GLU A 255 5.69 -20.15 14.54
C GLU A 255 4.67 -20.18 13.41
N VAL A 256 4.14 -19.01 13.04
CA VAL A 256 3.19 -18.87 11.93
C VAL A 256 3.79 -19.32 10.60
N VAL A 257 4.99 -18.82 10.24
CA VAL A 257 5.65 -19.20 8.99
C VAL A 257 5.97 -20.69 8.97
N SER A 258 6.46 -21.25 10.08
CA SER A 258 6.77 -22.68 10.20
C SER A 258 5.52 -23.55 9.97
N SER A 259 4.41 -23.18 10.59
CA SER A 259 3.13 -23.89 10.44
C SER A 259 2.61 -23.83 8.99
N LEU A 260 2.68 -22.66 8.36
CA LEU A 260 2.27 -22.48 6.96
C LEU A 260 3.16 -23.27 5.99
N VAL A 261 4.47 -23.28 6.19
CA VAL A 261 5.41 -24.05 5.36
C VAL A 261 5.15 -25.56 5.48
N ALA A 262 4.97 -26.07 6.71
CA ALA A 262 4.63 -27.47 6.94
C ALA A 262 3.31 -27.87 6.27
N THR A 263 2.29 -27.03 6.42
CA THR A 263 0.98 -27.19 5.76
C THR A 263 1.12 -27.22 4.24
N ALA A 264 1.84 -26.25 3.66
CA ALA A 264 2.04 -26.18 2.22
C ALA A 264 2.77 -27.41 1.69
N LYS A 265 3.79 -27.91 2.41
CA LYS A 265 4.51 -29.13 2.05
C LYS A 265 3.57 -30.34 2.00
N ALA A 266 2.78 -30.55 3.06
CA ALA A 266 1.83 -31.65 3.13
C ALA A 266 0.77 -31.56 2.01
N PHE A 267 0.32 -30.36 1.68
CA PHE A 267 -0.63 -30.13 0.58
C PHE A 267 0.01 -30.39 -0.80
N GLU A 268 1.19 -29.86 -1.07
CA GLU A 268 1.92 -30.01 -2.34
C GLU A 268 2.21 -31.49 -2.66
N GLU A 269 2.58 -32.29 -1.65
CA GLU A 269 2.76 -33.73 -1.80
C GLU A 269 1.48 -34.44 -2.28
N GLN A 270 0.31 -34.09 -1.72
CA GLN A 270 -0.97 -34.68 -2.16
C GLN A 270 -1.41 -34.15 -3.52
N TYR A 271 -1.13 -32.87 -3.82
CA TYR A 271 -1.42 -32.29 -5.12
C TYR A 271 -0.67 -33.02 -6.25
N ASN A 272 0.63 -33.27 -6.05
CA ASN A 272 1.43 -34.04 -7.00
C ASN A 272 0.88 -35.46 -7.22
N ARG A 273 0.44 -36.14 -6.15
CA ARG A 273 -0.21 -37.46 -6.24
C ARG A 273 -1.54 -37.41 -6.99
N PHE A 274 -2.33 -36.36 -6.77
CA PHE A 274 -3.60 -36.15 -7.48
C PHE A 274 -3.41 -35.88 -8.98
N GLN A 275 -2.31 -35.19 -9.34
CA GLN A 275 -1.91 -34.93 -10.72
C GLN A 275 -1.36 -36.16 -11.45
N ASP A 276 -0.80 -37.14 -10.73
CA ASP A 276 -0.26 -38.34 -11.37
C ASP A 276 -1.37 -39.24 -11.93
N LYS A 277 -1.57 -39.15 -13.25
CA LYS A 277 -2.54 -39.97 -13.98
C LYS A 277 -2.19 -41.46 -14.04
N LYS A 278 -0.95 -41.85 -13.68
CA LYS A 278 -0.54 -43.26 -13.56
C LYS A 278 -1.00 -43.86 -12.23
N GLU A 279 -1.33 -43.02 -11.25
CA GLU A 279 -1.82 -43.47 -9.95
C GLU A 279 -3.26 -44.01 -10.04
N GLN A 280 -3.56 -45.00 -9.22
CA GLN A 280 -4.91 -45.58 -9.16
C GLN A 280 -5.94 -44.54 -8.73
N MET A 281 -7.15 -44.63 -9.29
CA MET A 281 -8.24 -43.68 -9.03
C MET A 281 -8.52 -43.52 -7.53
N ASP A 282 -8.53 -44.62 -6.78
CA ASP A 282 -8.82 -44.62 -5.34
C ASP A 282 -7.78 -43.82 -4.55
N LYS A 283 -6.50 -43.93 -4.92
CA LYS A 283 -5.43 -43.16 -4.29
C LYS A 283 -5.51 -41.67 -4.64
N ARG A 284 -5.98 -41.33 -5.84
CA ARG A 284 -6.24 -39.93 -6.23
C ARG A 284 -7.43 -39.35 -5.47
N LEU A 285 -8.46 -40.16 -5.19
CA LEU A 285 -9.58 -39.77 -4.31
C LEU A 285 -9.15 -39.62 -2.84
N GLN A 286 -8.22 -40.45 -2.36
CA GLN A 286 -7.61 -40.28 -1.03
C GLN A 286 -6.78 -38.99 -0.95
N ALA A 287 -5.97 -38.69 -1.97
CA ALA A 287 -5.23 -37.44 -2.07
C ALA A 287 -6.19 -36.23 -2.09
N TRP A 288 -7.31 -36.33 -2.81
CA TRP A 288 -8.39 -35.34 -2.77
C TRP A 288 -8.92 -35.13 -1.36
N ASP A 289 -9.32 -36.19 -0.65
CA ASP A 289 -9.84 -36.08 0.73
C ASP A 289 -8.85 -35.40 1.65
N THR A 290 -7.57 -35.78 1.53
CA THR A 290 -6.51 -35.25 2.37
C THR A 290 -6.28 -33.77 2.08
N MET A 291 -6.27 -33.35 0.81
CA MET A 291 -6.17 -31.94 0.43
C MET A 291 -7.37 -31.13 0.93
N THR A 292 -8.60 -31.65 0.78
CA THR A 292 -9.81 -31.00 1.29
C THR A 292 -9.78 -30.89 2.82
N GLY A 293 -9.29 -31.91 3.53
CA GLY A 293 -9.06 -31.90 4.97
C GLY A 293 -8.06 -30.81 5.39
N HIS A 294 -6.87 -30.80 4.79
CA HIS A 294 -5.87 -29.77 5.05
C HIS A 294 -6.40 -28.35 4.78
N ALA A 295 -7.17 -28.16 3.71
CA ALA A 295 -7.76 -26.87 3.39
C ALA A 295 -8.78 -26.41 4.45
N LYS A 296 -9.55 -27.35 5.05
CA LYS A 296 -10.47 -27.05 6.17
C LYS A 296 -9.71 -26.67 7.45
N ASP A 297 -8.61 -27.35 7.76
CA ASP A 297 -7.80 -27.03 8.95
C ASP A 297 -7.14 -25.64 8.84
N VAL A 298 -6.62 -25.30 7.66
CA VAL A 298 -6.07 -23.97 7.36
C VAL A 298 -7.14 -22.90 7.50
N GLU A 299 -8.35 -23.16 7.02
CA GLU A 299 -9.47 -22.23 7.12
C GLU A 299 -9.83 -21.95 8.59
N GLN A 300 -9.87 -22.99 9.43
CA GLN A 300 -10.15 -22.84 10.86
C GLN A 300 -9.06 -22.03 11.57
N MET A 301 -7.78 -22.31 11.28
CA MET A 301 -6.65 -21.54 11.84
C MET A 301 -6.76 -20.05 11.49
N ARG A 302 -7.18 -19.73 10.25
CA ARG A 302 -7.26 -18.37 9.72
C ARG A 302 -8.35 -17.50 10.32
N GLN A 303 -9.41 -18.09 10.88
CA GLN A 303 -10.47 -17.29 11.52
C GLN A 303 -9.91 -16.35 12.60
N SER A 304 -8.98 -16.86 13.41
CA SER A 304 -8.32 -16.06 14.45
C SER A 304 -7.45 -14.92 13.86
N PHE A 305 -6.71 -15.19 12.78
CA PHE A 305 -5.90 -14.19 12.08
C PHE A 305 -6.75 -13.13 11.40
N THR A 306 -7.84 -13.52 10.74
CA THR A 306 -8.78 -12.58 10.11
C THR A 306 -9.37 -11.63 11.15
N LYS A 307 -9.75 -12.13 12.33
CA LYS A 307 -10.24 -11.29 13.43
C LYS A 307 -9.17 -10.34 13.94
N ALA A 308 -7.97 -10.83 14.21
CA ALA A 308 -6.86 -9.98 14.66
C ALA A 308 -6.49 -8.90 13.62
N ALA A 309 -6.55 -9.23 12.32
CA ALA A 309 -6.32 -8.27 11.26
C ALA A 309 -7.43 -7.20 11.18
N LEU A 310 -8.69 -7.58 11.42
CA LEU A 310 -9.81 -6.63 11.50
C LEU A 310 -9.66 -5.67 12.68
N ASP A 311 -9.31 -6.19 13.86
CA ASP A 311 -9.11 -5.39 15.07
C ASP A 311 -7.97 -4.39 14.84
N LYS A 312 -6.88 -4.85 14.22
CA LYS A 312 -5.74 -3.99 13.85
C LYS A 312 -6.15 -2.92 12.83
N TYR A 313 -6.90 -3.27 11.79
CA TYR A 313 -7.39 -2.30 10.80
C TYR A 313 -8.28 -1.24 11.47
N THR A 314 -9.22 -1.67 12.30
CA THR A 314 -10.14 -0.78 13.01
C THR A 314 -9.39 0.21 13.90
N GLN A 315 -8.42 -0.27 14.69
CA GLN A 315 -7.56 0.58 15.51
C GLN A 315 -6.77 1.59 14.66
N ALA A 316 -6.19 1.16 13.54
CA ALA A 316 -5.44 2.05 12.65
C ALA A 316 -6.34 3.11 12.00
N THR A 317 -7.57 2.76 11.60
CA THR A 317 -8.54 3.73 11.06
C THR A 317 -9.05 4.72 12.10
N ASP A 318 -9.20 4.29 13.35
CA ASP A 318 -9.61 5.17 14.45
C ASP A 318 -8.51 6.21 14.71
N VAL A 319 -7.24 5.78 14.76
CA VAL A 319 -6.09 6.68 14.90
C VAL A 319 -6.03 7.68 13.73
N ALA A 320 -6.17 7.21 12.48
CA ALA A 320 -6.18 8.08 11.31
C ALA A 320 -7.35 9.09 11.35
N SER A 321 -8.52 8.69 11.85
CA SER A 321 -9.69 9.55 11.98
C SER A 321 -9.50 10.62 13.06
N CYS A 322 -8.96 10.25 14.23
CA CYS A 322 -8.62 11.20 15.28
C CYS A 322 -7.58 12.24 14.82
N LEU A 323 -6.52 11.78 14.13
CA LEU A 323 -5.50 12.66 13.58
C LEU A 323 -6.04 13.57 12.47
N LYS A 324 -7.01 13.10 11.69
CA LYS A 324 -7.71 13.93 10.70
C LYS A 324 -8.47 15.09 11.37
N ILE A 325 -9.22 14.81 12.44
CA ILE A 325 -9.95 15.85 13.18
C ILE A 325 -8.96 16.87 13.76
N GLN A 326 -7.87 16.41 14.37
CA GLN A 326 -6.83 17.31 14.89
C GLN A 326 -6.21 18.17 13.78
N PHE A 327 -5.92 17.54 12.64
CA PHE A 327 -5.36 18.21 11.48
C PHE A 327 -6.29 19.31 10.94
N GLU A 328 -7.59 19.05 10.83
CA GLU A 328 -8.60 20.04 10.39
C GLU A 328 -8.68 21.23 11.38
N ALA A 329 -8.54 20.98 12.68
CA ALA A 329 -8.47 22.04 13.68
C ALA A 329 -7.19 22.88 13.55
N ASP A 330 -6.04 22.24 13.28
CA ASP A 330 -4.77 22.94 13.08
C ASP A 330 -4.76 23.74 11.77
N GLU A 331 -5.42 23.26 10.72
CA GLU A 331 -5.59 24.00 9.45
C GLU A 331 -6.32 25.32 9.69
N GLN A 332 -7.40 25.30 10.48
CA GLN A 332 -8.12 26.50 10.85
C GLN A 332 -7.24 27.47 11.65
N ALA A 333 -6.52 26.98 12.66
CA ALA A 333 -5.61 27.79 13.46
C ALA A 333 -4.47 28.39 12.61
N LEU A 334 -3.93 27.61 11.67
CA LEU A 334 -2.90 28.05 10.73
C LEU A 334 -3.44 29.11 9.77
N ALA A 335 -4.67 28.96 9.26
CA ALA A 335 -5.29 29.93 8.37
C ALA A 335 -5.49 31.28 9.06
N ASP A 336 -5.87 31.29 10.33
CA ASP A 336 -6.05 32.52 11.10
C ASP A 336 -4.70 33.17 11.44
N ALA A 337 -3.70 32.38 11.83
CA ALA A 337 -2.33 32.88 12.03
C ALA A 337 -1.70 33.41 10.73
N ASN A 338 -2.01 32.80 9.58
CA ASN A 338 -1.55 33.25 8.26
C ASN A 338 -2.11 34.63 7.91
N LYS A 339 -3.39 34.90 8.19
CA LYS A 339 -4.00 36.22 7.98
C LYS A 339 -3.27 37.28 8.80
N ALA A 340 -3.04 37.01 10.09
CA ALA A 340 -2.33 37.92 10.99
C ALA A 340 -0.91 38.22 10.48
N LEU A 341 -0.15 37.19 10.09
CA LEU A 341 1.20 37.37 9.54
C LEU A 341 1.18 38.12 8.19
N GLN A 342 0.25 37.82 7.29
CA GLN A 342 0.12 38.56 6.02
C GLN A 342 -0.13 40.04 6.24
N ASP A 343 -0.96 40.40 7.22
CA ASP A 343 -1.22 41.80 7.55
C ASP A 343 -0.02 42.46 8.23
N GLY A 344 0.67 41.76 9.14
CA GLY A 344 1.95 42.18 9.70
C GLY A 344 3.02 42.43 8.62
N LEU A 345 3.14 41.53 7.65
CA LEU A 345 4.05 41.67 6.52
C LEU A 345 3.70 42.85 5.61
N LYS A 346 2.41 43.13 5.38
CA LYS A 346 1.99 44.31 4.61
C LYS A 346 2.35 45.61 5.33
N LYS A 347 2.13 45.69 6.64
CA LYS A 347 2.53 46.84 7.47
C LYS A 347 4.04 47.02 7.43
N TRP A 348 4.79 45.95 7.67
CA TRP A 348 6.26 45.94 7.66
C TRP A 348 6.84 46.33 6.28
N LYS A 349 6.28 45.81 5.18
CA LYS A 349 6.70 46.14 3.81
C LYS A 349 6.53 47.63 3.48
N LYS A 350 5.46 48.25 3.96
CA LYS A 350 5.24 49.71 3.81
C LYS A 350 6.29 50.53 4.56
N GLN A 351 6.86 49.98 5.64
CA GLN A 351 7.83 50.66 6.51
C GLN A 351 9.30 50.43 6.09
N GLN A 352 9.66 49.27 5.55
CA GLN A 352 11.08 48.85 5.41
C GLN A 352 11.56 48.55 3.96
N GLN A 353 10.74 48.72 2.93
CA GLN A 353 11.10 48.52 1.49
C GLN A 353 11.78 47.18 1.06
N PHE A 354 11.84 46.15 1.90
CA PHE A 354 12.46 44.86 1.55
C PHE A 354 11.52 43.90 0.78
N ARG A 355 11.67 43.82 -0.56
CA ARG A 355 10.87 42.90 -1.41
C ARG A 355 11.31 41.43 -1.33
N ALA A 356 12.56 41.13 -0.99
CA ALA A 356 13.11 39.77 -1.00
C ALA A 356 12.59 38.92 0.17
N ALA A 357 12.60 39.45 1.40
CA ALA A 357 12.09 38.76 2.60
C ALA A 357 10.61 38.39 2.48
N TYR A 358 9.79 39.26 1.88
CA TYR A 358 8.36 39.00 1.63
C TYR A 358 8.13 37.79 0.71
N LYS A 359 8.96 37.62 -0.34
CA LYS A 359 8.84 36.48 -1.25
C LYS A 359 9.29 35.16 -0.62
N ILE A 360 10.32 35.19 0.22
CA ILE A 360 10.81 34.02 0.95
C ILE A 360 9.74 33.52 1.95
N ILE A 361 9.17 34.42 2.75
CA ILE A 361 8.11 34.06 3.70
C ILE A 361 6.86 33.60 2.95
N GLY A 362 6.49 34.27 1.85
CA GLY A 362 5.36 33.88 1.00
C GLY A 362 5.46 32.45 0.44
N ALA A 363 6.66 31.94 0.17
CA ALA A 363 6.86 30.56 -0.29
C ALA A 363 6.47 29.53 0.79
N VAL A 364 6.80 29.79 2.06
CA VAL A 364 6.41 28.95 3.20
C VAL A 364 4.88 28.92 3.37
N LEU A 365 4.22 30.07 3.18
CA LEU A 365 2.76 30.19 3.24
C LEU A 365 2.08 29.34 2.15
N GLY A 366 2.57 29.44 0.90
CA GLY A 366 2.06 28.65 -0.23
C GLY A 366 2.29 27.15 -0.04
N PHE A 367 3.41 26.77 0.57
CA PHE A 367 3.72 25.39 0.91
C PHE A 367 2.69 24.80 1.89
N ALA A 368 2.42 25.51 3.00
CA ALA A 368 1.53 25.03 4.04
C ALA A 368 0.10 24.79 3.52
N VAL A 369 -0.38 25.68 2.67
CA VAL A 369 -1.66 25.55 1.96
C VAL A 369 -1.68 24.33 1.04
N SER A 370 -0.58 24.01 0.36
CA SER A 370 -0.52 22.85 -0.55
C SER A 370 -0.61 21.52 0.19
N ILE A 371 0.07 21.41 1.33
CA ILE A 371 -0.06 20.25 2.22
C ILE A 371 -1.49 20.14 2.75
N ALA A 372 -2.10 21.25 3.16
CA ALA A 372 -3.49 21.26 3.61
C ALA A 372 -4.45 20.75 2.54
N MET A 373 -4.31 21.24 1.31
CA MET A 373 -5.15 20.80 0.20
C MET A 373 -4.97 19.31 -0.16
N LEU A 374 -3.77 18.75 0.03
CA LEU A 374 -3.54 17.31 -0.15
C LEU A 374 -4.10 16.47 0.99
N CYS A 375 -3.87 16.87 2.25
CA CYS A 375 -4.30 16.10 3.41
C CYS A 375 -5.84 16.07 3.55
N THR A 376 -6.51 17.17 3.19
CA THR A 376 -7.98 17.30 3.13
C THR A 376 -8.60 16.76 1.85
N GLY A 377 -7.83 16.66 0.75
CA GLY A 377 -8.35 16.22 -0.54
C GLY A 377 -9.04 17.29 -1.37
N SER A 378 -8.91 18.56 -0.99
CA SER A 378 -9.48 19.71 -1.71
C SER A 378 -8.63 20.18 -2.90
N SER A 379 -7.52 19.50 -3.19
CA SER A 379 -6.61 19.83 -4.30
C SER A 379 -7.07 19.28 -5.66
N SER A 380 -6.77 20.02 -6.73
CA SER A 380 -6.75 19.51 -8.11
C SER A 380 -5.31 19.50 -8.62
N PRO A 381 -4.92 18.55 -9.50
CA PRO A 381 -3.55 18.48 -10.03
C PRO A 381 -3.00 19.79 -10.61
N PRO A 382 -3.77 20.57 -11.42
CA PRO A 382 -3.29 21.83 -11.98
C PRO A 382 -2.98 22.89 -10.92
N ARG A 383 -3.67 22.84 -9.77
CA ARG A 383 -3.47 23.79 -8.67
C ARG A 383 -2.18 23.48 -7.90
N ILE A 384 -1.82 22.20 -7.81
CA ILE A 384 -0.58 21.74 -7.19
C ILE A 384 0.63 22.16 -8.04
N ASP A 385 0.59 21.92 -9.35
CA ASP A 385 1.69 22.26 -10.26
C ASP A 385 1.96 23.78 -10.27
N LYS A 386 0.90 24.59 -10.26
CA LYS A 386 1.02 26.06 -10.17
C LYS A 386 1.75 26.51 -8.90
N ILE A 387 1.50 25.87 -7.76
CA ILE A 387 2.16 26.24 -6.51
C ILE A 387 3.63 25.79 -6.52
N ILE A 388 3.93 24.62 -7.10
CA ILE A 388 5.32 24.18 -7.31
C ILE A 388 6.08 25.21 -8.16
N ASP A 389 5.47 25.72 -9.23
CA ASP A 389 6.07 26.73 -10.10
C ASP A 389 6.25 28.08 -9.40
N GLU A 390 5.29 28.50 -8.57
CA GLU A 390 5.38 29.70 -7.74
C GLU A 390 6.54 29.60 -6.72
N VAL A 391 6.71 28.44 -6.09
CA VAL A 391 7.81 28.16 -5.15
C VAL A 391 9.16 28.10 -5.87
N ALA A 392 9.23 27.42 -7.02
CA ALA A 392 10.43 27.38 -7.87
C ALA A 392 10.82 28.78 -8.39
N THR A 393 9.85 29.66 -8.62
CA THR A 393 10.09 31.06 -9.00
C THR A 393 10.61 31.86 -7.81
N ALA A 394 10.02 31.70 -6.62
CA ALA A 394 10.51 32.33 -5.39
C ALA A 394 11.93 31.89 -5.05
N GLU A 395 12.25 30.61 -5.28
CA GLU A 395 13.61 30.09 -5.21
C GLU A 395 14.56 30.86 -6.11
N LYS A 396 14.33 30.97 -7.41
CA LYS A 396 15.29 31.66 -8.30
C LYS A 396 15.65 33.08 -7.84
N ILE A 397 14.78 33.75 -7.10
CA ILE A 397 14.95 35.11 -6.59
C ILE A 397 15.72 35.18 -5.26
N ALA A 398 15.69 34.13 -4.43
CA ALA A 398 16.16 34.17 -3.03
C ALA A 398 17.68 33.95 -2.80
N GLY A 399 18.49 33.64 -3.82
CA GLY A 399 19.95 33.48 -3.67
C GLY A 399 20.40 32.30 -2.79
N GLU A 400 21.56 32.39 -2.12
CA GLU A 400 22.17 31.32 -1.29
C GLU A 400 21.53 31.15 0.11
N GLY A 401 20.66 32.06 0.56
CA GLY A 401 19.98 32.01 1.88
C GLY A 401 18.74 31.10 1.94
N LYS A 402 18.61 30.14 1.01
CA LYS A 402 17.43 29.27 0.86
C LYS A 402 17.49 28.07 1.77
N LYS A 403 16.33 27.65 2.28
CA LYS A 403 16.22 26.46 3.13
C LYS A 403 15.13 25.52 2.63
N VAL A 404 13.89 25.99 2.41
CA VAL A 404 12.83 25.21 1.75
C VAL A 404 13.01 25.23 0.22
N THR A 405 12.90 24.06 -0.43
CA THR A 405 13.07 23.89 -1.89
C THR A 405 11.88 23.23 -2.59
N SER A 406 11.75 23.48 -3.89
CA SER A 406 10.68 23.02 -4.77
C SER A 406 10.81 21.53 -5.03
N SER A 407 12.04 21.00 -4.96
CA SER A 407 12.32 19.56 -4.90
C SER A 407 11.74 18.89 -3.66
N THR A 408 11.89 19.50 -2.47
CA THR A 408 11.29 19.00 -1.23
C THR A 408 9.76 19.00 -1.34
N LEU A 409 9.18 20.08 -1.86
CA LEU A 409 7.74 20.18 -2.11
C LEU A 409 7.24 19.12 -3.10
N LYS A 410 7.89 18.99 -4.26
CA LYS A 410 7.50 18.03 -5.29
C LYS A 410 7.53 16.59 -4.78
N SER A 411 8.52 16.25 -3.94
CA SER A 411 8.67 14.91 -3.35
C SER A 411 7.58 14.63 -2.33
N LEU A 412 7.32 15.58 -1.40
CA LEU A 412 6.27 15.47 -0.40
C LEU A 412 4.87 15.36 -1.02
N LEU A 413 4.57 16.20 -2.02
CA LEU A 413 3.26 16.22 -2.67
C LEU A 413 2.99 14.94 -3.45
N LYS A 414 3.99 14.43 -4.19
CA LYS A 414 3.86 13.18 -4.95
C LYS A 414 3.54 12.01 -4.04
N GLY A 415 4.33 11.82 -2.97
CA GLY A 415 4.15 10.68 -2.08
C GLY A 415 2.86 10.77 -1.23
N ALA A 416 2.52 11.95 -0.71
CA ALA A 416 1.28 12.15 0.04
C ALA A 416 0.02 11.97 -0.83
N GLY A 417 0.08 12.41 -2.10
CA GLY A 417 -1.01 12.24 -3.06
C GLY A 417 -1.34 10.77 -3.36
N VAL A 418 -0.34 9.88 -3.36
CA VAL A 418 -0.58 8.44 -3.56
C VAL A 418 -1.31 7.84 -2.36
N LEU A 419 -0.84 8.10 -1.12
CA LEU A 419 -1.49 7.61 0.10
C LEU A 419 -2.91 8.16 0.25
N TYR A 420 -3.14 9.41 -0.16
CA TYR A 420 -4.47 10.01 -0.18
C TYR A 420 -5.43 9.28 -1.11
N LYS A 421 -5.00 8.86 -2.30
CA LYS A 421 -5.84 8.08 -3.23
C LYS A 421 -6.02 6.63 -2.75
N LEU A 422 -4.98 6.05 -2.18
CA LEU A 422 -4.95 4.64 -1.78
C LEU A 422 -5.83 4.35 -0.56
N TYR A 423 -5.81 5.24 0.45
CA TYR A 423 -6.53 5.02 1.71
C TYR A 423 -8.06 4.85 1.53
N PRO A 424 -8.78 5.73 0.81
CA PRO A 424 -10.19 5.53 0.50
C PRO A 424 -10.47 4.26 -0.30
N THR A 425 -9.61 3.90 -1.27
CA THR A 425 -9.80 2.66 -2.04
C THR A 425 -9.69 1.41 -1.18
N ILE A 426 -8.78 1.39 -0.20
CA ILE A 426 -8.72 0.30 0.78
C ILE A 426 -9.97 0.27 1.65
N SER A 427 -10.46 1.43 2.10
CA SER A 427 -11.72 1.51 2.85
C SER A 427 -12.90 0.96 2.03
N ASP A 428 -13.01 1.33 0.76
CA ASP A 428 -14.05 0.80 -0.14
C ASP A 428 -13.93 -0.70 -0.37
N ALA A 429 -12.70 -1.22 -0.47
CA ALA A 429 -12.46 -2.66 -0.57
C ALA A 429 -12.87 -3.41 0.71
N VAL A 430 -12.60 -2.84 1.90
CA VAL A 430 -13.09 -3.38 3.18
C VAL A 430 -14.61 -3.37 3.24
N ASP A 431 -15.26 -2.29 2.82
CA ASP A 431 -16.73 -2.22 2.81
C ASP A 431 -17.33 -3.23 1.81
N SER A 432 -16.74 -3.34 0.62
CA SER A 432 -17.13 -4.32 -0.40
C SER A 432 -17.03 -5.74 0.13
N LEU A 433 -15.94 -6.05 0.84
CA LEU A 433 -15.72 -7.34 1.49
C LEU A 433 -16.79 -7.64 2.53
N LYS A 434 -17.12 -6.69 3.41
CA LYS A 434 -18.18 -6.85 4.42
C LYS A 434 -19.53 -7.18 3.77
N LEU A 435 -19.86 -6.52 2.66
CA LEU A 435 -21.07 -6.82 1.89
C LEU A 435 -21.02 -8.25 1.31
N LEU A 436 -19.91 -8.64 0.70
CA LEU A 436 -19.74 -9.98 0.11
C LEU A 436 -19.71 -11.11 1.15
N GLN A 437 -19.29 -10.82 2.39
CA GLN A 437 -19.39 -11.78 3.49
C GLN A 437 -20.85 -12.06 3.88
N THR A 438 -21.74 -11.07 3.75
CA THR A 438 -23.18 -11.23 4.00
C THR A 438 -23.95 -11.78 2.80
N ASP A 439 -23.53 -11.43 1.59
CA ASP A 439 -24.10 -11.91 0.33
C ASP A 439 -23.00 -12.29 -0.67
N PRO A 440 -22.49 -13.54 -0.62
CA PRO A 440 -21.41 -13.99 -1.49
C PRO A 440 -21.75 -14.02 -2.98
N GLY A 441 -23.04 -13.97 -3.34
CA GLY A 441 -23.52 -13.90 -4.72
C GLY A 441 -23.75 -12.47 -5.23
N GLY A 442 -23.67 -11.49 -4.33
CA GLY A 442 -23.90 -10.08 -4.63
C GLY A 442 -22.80 -9.42 -5.44
N ALA A 443 -23.08 -8.21 -5.93
CA ALA A 443 -22.13 -7.44 -6.74
C ALA A 443 -20.98 -6.80 -5.93
N GLY A 444 -21.13 -6.68 -4.60
CA GLY A 444 -20.24 -5.84 -3.77
C GLY A 444 -20.25 -4.36 -4.20
N LYS A 445 -19.31 -3.55 -3.68
CA LYS A 445 -18.99 -2.25 -4.30
C LYS A 445 -18.16 -2.50 -5.56
N LYS A 446 -18.56 -1.88 -6.68
CA LYS A 446 -17.83 -1.96 -7.96
C LYS A 446 -16.60 -1.06 -7.91
N ILE A 447 -15.42 -1.64 -7.72
CA ILE A 447 -14.16 -0.91 -7.74
C ILE A 447 -13.55 -1.04 -9.14
N THR A 448 -13.48 0.08 -9.86
CA THR A 448 -13.10 0.13 -11.28
C THR A 448 -11.61 0.31 -11.51
N GLU A 449 -10.87 0.76 -10.50
CA GLU A 449 -9.48 1.19 -10.63
C GLU A 449 -8.58 0.58 -9.55
N VAL A 450 -7.37 0.22 -9.97
CA VAL A 450 -6.23 0.00 -9.08
C VAL A 450 -5.48 1.33 -9.01
N THR A 451 -5.38 1.90 -7.81
CA THR A 451 -4.76 3.22 -7.59
C THR A 451 -3.25 3.06 -7.31
N GLY A 452 -2.44 4.03 -7.74
CA GLY A 452 -0.99 4.03 -7.48
C GLY A 452 -0.10 3.30 -8.50
N ILE A 453 -0.61 2.95 -9.68
CA ILE A 453 0.17 2.29 -10.77
C ILE A 453 1.29 3.22 -11.29
N ASP A 454 1.03 4.52 -11.35
CA ASP A 454 1.97 5.56 -11.80
C ASP A 454 2.73 6.20 -10.62
N ALA A 455 2.60 5.63 -9.42
CA ALA A 455 3.48 6.02 -8.32
C ALA A 455 4.86 5.50 -8.69
N ASP A 456 5.67 6.36 -9.32
CA ASP A 456 7.11 6.18 -9.41
C ASP A 456 7.55 5.59 -8.07
N SER A 457 8.25 4.46 -8.10
CA SER A 457 8.83 3.84 -6.89
C SER A 457 9.76 4.80 -6.14
N ALA A 458 10.03 5.97 -6.73
CA ALA A 458 10.76 7.12 -6.23
C ALA A 458 9.91 8.16 -5.48
N ALA A 459 8.58 8.05 -5.42
CA ALA A 459 7.73 8.92 -4.59
C ALA A 459 7.76 8.49 -3.12
N ILE A 460 8.98 8.33 -2.59
CA ILE A 460 9.25 8.05 -1.19
C ILE A 460 8.75 9.29 -0.43
N VAL A 461 7.67 9.16 0.33
CA VAL A 461 7.45 10.08 1.44
C VAL A 461 8.51 9.74 2.47
N SER A 462 9.71 10.31 2.32
CA SER A 462 10.71 10.13 3.37
C SER A 462 10.30 11.04 4.52
N LEU A 463 10.34 10.53 5.72
CA LEU A 463 10.08 11.36 6.89
C LEU A 463 11.19 12.37 7.08
N ALA A 464 12.37 12.08 6.52
CA ALA A 464 13.43 13.04 6.37
C ALA A 464 12.97 14.27 5.56
N ASP A 465 12.13 14.12 4.53
CA ASP A 465 11.59 15.26 3.79
C ASP A 465 10.59 16.08 4.63
N TRP A 466 9.75 15.42 5.44
CA TRP A 466 8.87 16.11 6.39
C TRP A 466 9.64 16.81 7.51
N ASP A 467 10.65 16.15 8.08
CA ASP A 467 11.48 16.72 9.15
C ASP A 467 12.36 17.85 8.62
N ASN A 468 12.96 17.67 7.44
CA ASN A 468 13.69 18.73 6.75
C ASN A 468 12.76 19.92 6.46
N TRP A 469 11.54 19.67 5.99
CA TRP A 469 10.61 20.77 5.77
C TRP A 469 10.25 21.49 7.07
N ILE A 470 9.98 20.78 8.17
CA ILE A 470 9.73 21.39 9.48
C ILE A 470 10.92 22.28 9.87
N LEU A 471 12.14 21.76 9.84
CA LEU A 471 13.35 22.51 10.20
C LEU A 471 13.58 23.72 9.28
N GLN A 472 13.47 23.53 7.97
CA GLN A 472 13.70 24.58 6.98
C GLN A 472 12.65 25.68 7.04
N SER A 473 11.38 25.33 7.24
CA SER A 473 10.29 26.32 7.38
C SER A 473 10.42 27.11 8.68
N ASP A 474 10.84 26.44 9.75
CA ASP A 474 11.08 27.06 11.04
C ASP A 474 12.23 28.08 10.99
N GLU A 475 13.33 27.70 10.36
CA GLU A 475 14.50 28.55 10.18
C GLU A 475 14.21 29.72 9.22
N GLN A 476 13.38 29.53 8.20
CA GLN A 476 12.93 30.63 7.33
C GLN A 476 12.04 31.64 8.05
N LEU A 477 11.22 31.20 9.01
CA LEU A 477 10.37 32.09 9.80
C LEU A 477 11.12 32.77 10.95
N GLU A 478 12.31 32.27 11.31
CA GLU A 478 13.12 32.83 12.39
C GLU A 478 13.47 34.32 12.13
N PHE A 479 13.73 34.70 10.88
CA PHE A 479 13.94 36.09 10.50
C PHE A 479 12.73 36.97 10.86
N ALA A 480 11.52 36.55 10.48
CA ALA A 480 10.31 37.32 10.73
C ALA A 480 10.04 37.48 12.24
N VAL A 481 10.34 36.43 13.02
CA VAL A 481 10.26 36.47 14.48
C VAL A 481 11.30 37.42 15.09
N LYS A 482 12.56 37.38 14.63
CA LYS A 482 13.64 38.28 15.08
C LYS A 482 13.37 39.75 14.73
N GLN A 483 12.67 40.01 13.64
CA GLN A 483 12.27 41.36 13.22
C GLN A 483 10.96 41.84 13.88
N GLU A 484 10.43 41.08 14.84
CA GLU A 484 9.19 41.40 15.55
C GLU A 484 7.99 41.68 14.62
N ILE A 485 7.93 40.98 13.49
CA ILE A 485 6.80 41.09 12.57
C ILE A 485 5.56 40.52 13.26
N GLU A 486 4.52 41.35 13.35
CA GLU A 486 3.22 40.99 13.93
C GLU A 486 2.69 39.67 13.31
N GLY A 487 2.28 38.73 14.16
CA GLY A 487 1.76 37.42 13.76
C GLY A 487 2.82 36.36 13.40
N ALA A 488 4.12 36.69 13.38
CA ALA A 488 5.16 35.75 12.97
C ALA A 488 5.39 34.60 13.95
N LYS A 489 5.32 34.85 15.27
CA LYS A 489 5.50 33.81 16.30
C LYS A 489 4.34 32.83 16.28
N GLU A 490 3.12 33.35 16.22
CA GLU A 490 1.87 32.59 16.19
C GLU A 490 1.79 31.75 14.92
N TYR A 491 2.17 32.31 13.77
CA TYR A 491 2.20 31.56 12.50
C TYR A 491 3.26 30.46 12.52
N ARG A 492 4.47 30.74 13.01
CA ARG A 492 5.54 29.72 13.14
C ARG A 492 5.08 28.54 14.00
N LEU A 493 4.47 28.81 15.14
CA LEU A 493 3.94 27.77 16.02
C LEU A 493 2.78 26.98 15.37
N ALA A 494 1.84 27.67 14.72
CA ALA A 494 0.73 27.01 14.03
C ALA A 494 1.24 26.14 12.86
N LEU A 495 2.24 26.60 12.13
CA LEU A 495 2.86 25.87 11.02
C LEU A 495 3.57 24.61 11.51
N GLN A 496 4.33 24.70 12.60
CA GLN A 496 4.95 23.53 13.22
C GLN A 496 3.91 22.47 13.56
N LYS A 497 2.82 22.86 14.25
CA LYS A 497 1.73 21.94 14.62
C LYS A 497 1.08 21.30 13.40
N HIS A 498 0.73 22.11 12.41
CA HIS A 498 0.16 21.63 11.16
C HIS A 498 1.08 20.63 10.45
N ALA A 499 2.38 20.92 10.36
CA ALA A 499 3.36 20.05 9.73
C ALA A 499 3.51 18.71 10.45
N ILE A 500 3.57 18.78 11.79
CA ILE A 500 3.65 17.65 12.70
C ILE A 500 2.44 16.73 12.54
N ASN A 501 1.24 17.29 12.57
CA ASN A 501 0.00 16.51 12.55
C ASN A 501 -0.32 16.02 11.12
N SER A 502 0.11 16.75 10.08
CA SER A 502 0.12 16.25 8.68
C SER A 502 0.94 14.98 8.55
N LYS A 503 2.19 14.99 9.06
CA LYS A 503 3.09 13.84 9.06
C LYS A 503 2.46 12.64 9.76
N ALA A 504 1.93 12.85 10.97
CA ALA A 504 1.27 11.80 11.75
C ALA A 504 0.04 11.23 11.03
N LEU A 505 -0.80 12.08 10.41
CA LEU A 505 -1.98 11.63 9.65
C LEU A 505 -1.60 10.76 8.46
N ILE A 506 -0.56 11.15 7.70
CA ILE A 506 -0.08 10.38 6.53
C ILE A 506 0.44 9.01 6.96
N GLN A 507 1.17 8.94 8.07
CA GLN A 507 1.67 7.68 8.64
C GLN A 507 0.53 6.78 9.12
N ALA A 508 -0.44 7.34 9.84
CA ALA A 508 -1.61 6.59 10.30
C ALA A 508 -2.42 6.03 9.12
N ARG A 509 -2.59 6.80 8.04
CA ARG A 509 -3.21 6.32 6.80
C ARG A 509 -2.41 5.19 6.15
N ALA A 510 -1.07 5.28 6.16
CA ALA A 510 -0.21 4.21 5.63
C ALA A 510 -0.32 2.90 6.44
N GLU A 511 -0.36 2.97 7.77
CA GLU A 511 -0.59 1.78 8.60
C GLU A 511 -2.00 1.22 8.39
N ALA A 512 -3.01 2.07 8.29
CA ALA A 512 -4.37 1.63 8.02
C ALA A 512 -4.54 1.00 6.62
N ILE A 513 -3.84 1.51 5.59
CA ILE A 513 -3.73 0.87 4.28
C ILE A 513 -3.19 -0.56 4.43
N LYS A 514 -2.07 -0.72 5.14
CA LYS A 514 -1.44 -2.04 5.35
C LYS A 514 -2.35 -2.99 6.12
N ALA A 515 -2.86 -2.55 7.28
CA ALA A 515 -3.75 -3.36 8.10
C ALA A 515 -5.02 -3.74 7.34
N GLY A 516 -5.54 -2.82 6.53
CA GLY A 516 -6.66 -3.07 5.62
C GLY A 516 -6.32 -4.11 4.56
N GLN A 517 -5.14 -4.05 3.94
CA GLN A 517 -4.68 -5.07 2.99
C GLN A 517 -4.50 -6.45 3.62
N GLU A 518 -3.95 -6.52 4.84
CA GLU A 518 -3.83 -7.77 5.61
C GLU A 518 -5.22 -8.37 5.89
N TYR A 519 -6.16 -7.54 6.36
CA TYR A 519 -7.53 -7.95 6.63
C TYR A 519 -8.29 -8.38 5.37
N ILE A 520 -8.21 -7.58 4.29
CA ILE A 520 -8.87 -7.89 3.02
C ILE A 520 -8.33 -9.21 2.47
N HIS A 521 -7.01 -9.40 2.44
CA HIS A 521 -6.40 -10.63 1.95
C HIS A 521 -6.87 -11.85 2.75
N SER A 522 -6.76 -11.80 4.09
CA SER A 522 -7.14 -12.91 4.96
C SER A 522 -8.62 -13.26 4.84
N SER A 523 -9.49 -12.26 4.79
CA SER A 523 -10.94 -12.45 4.68
C SER A 523 -11.38 -12.94 3.31
N LEU A 524 -10.80 -12.37 2.23
CA LEU A 524 -11.10 -12.77 0.87
C LEU A 524 -10.66 -14.21 0.61
N GLU A 525 -9.49 -14.59 1.12
CA GLU A 525 -9.06 -15.98 1.10
C GLU A 525 -10.08 -16.89 1.78
N GLN A 526 -10.55 -16.54 2.98
CA GLN A 526 -11.56 -17.31 3.70
C GLN A 526 -12.85 -17.48 2.89
N THR A 527 -13.34 -16.40 2.27
CA THR A 527 -14.52 -16.44 1.40
C THR A 527 -14.30 -17.37 0.21
N VAL A 528 -13.17 -17.25 -0.49
CA VAL A 528 -12.85 -18.07 -1.68
C VAL A 528 -12.61 -19.53 -1.28
N SER A 529 -11.92 -19.78 -0.18
CA SER A 529 -11.69 -21.10 0.41
C SER A 529 -12.99 -21.83 0.66
N THR A 530 -13.95 -21.16 1.32
CA THR A 530 -15.26 -21.73 1.63
C THR A 530 -16.02 -22.09 0.35
N GLN A 531 -15.99 -21.22 -0.67
CA GLN A 531 -16.62 -21.49 -1.97
C GLN A 531 -15.96 -22.64 -2.72
N ASP A 532 -14.62 -22.70 -2.73
CA ASP A 532 -13.86 -23.76 -3.38
C ASP A 532 -14.09 -25.11 -2.70
N LEU A 533 -14.08 -25.16 -1.36
CA LEU A 533 -14.33 -26.39 -0.60
C LEU A 533 -15.72 -26.95 -0.90
N LYS A 534 -16.77 -26.11 -0.87
CA LYS A 534 -18.13 -26.53 -1.25
C LYS A 534 -18.16 -27.10 -2.66
N ARG A 535 -17.50 -26.43 -3.61
CA ARG A 535 -17.48 -26.86 -5.00
C ARG A 535 -16.65 -28.12 -5.23
N LEU A 536 -15.57 -28.30 -4.48
CA LEU A 536 -14.79 -29.53 -4.48
C LEU A 536 -15.65 -30.70 -3.97
N ASP A 537 -16.44 -30.50 -2.92
CA ASP A 537 -17.38 -31.53 -2.45
C ASP A 537 -18.40 -31.90 -3.56
N GLU A 538 -18.99 -30.92 -4.25
CA GLU A 538 -19.90 -31.16 -5.40
C GLU A 538 -19.22 -31.82 -6.61
N LEU A 539 -17.95 -31.52 -6.87
CA LEU A 539 -17.17 -32.13 -7.96
C LEU A 539 -16.83 -33.58 -7.65
N ARG A 540 -16.54 -33.87 -6.39
CA ARG A 540 -16.24 -35.19 -5.88
C ARG A 540 -17.43 -36.14 -6.02
N GLU A 541 -18.64 -35.70 -5.68
CA GLU A 541 -19.86 -36.51 -5.83
C GLU A 541 -20.17 -36.91 -7.28
N ARG A 542 -19.82 -36.03 -8.22
CA ARG A 542 -20.06 -36.23 -9.67
C ARG A 542 -18.85 -36.84 -10.38
N TRP A 543 -17.83 -37.25 -9.64
CA TRP A 543 -16.60 -37.72 -10.22
C TRP A 543 -16.80 -39.06 -10.94
N GLY A 544 -16.74 -39.02 -12.28
CA GLY A 544 -16.87 -40.19 -13.13
C GLY A 544 -16.03 -40.03 -14.40
N LYS A 545 -14.71 -40.23 -14.31
CA LYS A 545 -13.72 -40.16 -15.42
C LYS A 545 -13.80 -38.92 -16.35
N ASP A 546 -14.64 -37.93 -16.06
CA ASP A 546 -14.80 -36.72 -16.86
C ASP A 546 -13.57 -35.82 -16.72
N GLU A 547 -12.84 -35.64 -17.82
CA GLU A 547 -11.62 -34.85 -17.87
C GLU A 547 -11.86 -33.36 -17.57
N LEU A 548 -13.06 -32.82 -17.86
CA LEU A 548 -13.40 -31.43 -17.55
C LEU A 548 -13.59 -31.22 -16.06
N LEU A 549 -14.29 -32.15 -15.38
CA LEU A 549 -14.46 -32.10 -13.92
C LEU A 549 -13.10 -32.25 -13.22
N TYR A 550 -12.23 -33.12 -13.74
CA TYR A 550 -10.87 -33.24 -13.25
C TYR A 550 -10.05 -31.95 -13.38
N LYS A 551 -10.06 -31.30 -14.55
CA LYS A 551 -9.35 -30.03 -14.77
C LYS A 551 -9.91 -28.90 -13.92
N GLU A 552 -11.22 -28.87 -13.65
CA GLU A 552 -11.82 -27.90 -12.72
C GLU A 552 -11.29 -28.12 -11.29
N ALA A 553 -11.24 -29.37 -10.84
CA ALA A 553 -10.71 -29.72 -9.52
C ALA A 553 -9.23 -29.39 -9.36
N GLU A 554 -8.42 -29.76 -10.36
CA GLU A 554 -6.99 -29.46 -10.41
C GLU A 554 -6.73 -27.96 -10.29
N ALA A 555 -7.52 -27.14 -10.99
CA ALA A 555 -7.40 -25.70 -10.91
C ALA A 555 -7.77 -25.14 -9.53
N ARG A 556 -8.78 -25.69 -8.87
CA ARG A 556 -9.18 -25.27 -7.50
C ARG A 556 -8.15 -25.67 -6.46
N PHE A 557 -7.61 -26.89 -6.52
CA PHE A 557 -6.53 -27.29 -5.64
C PHE A 557 -5.25 -26.48 -5.88
N TYR A 558 -4.96 -26.12 -7.14
CA TYR A 558 -3.87 -25.19 -7.46
C TYR A 558 -4.09 -23.81 -6.85
N ASP A 559 -5.30 -23.26 -6.95
CA ASP A 559 -5.65 -21.98 -6.32
C ASP A 559 -5.44 -22.02 -4.81
N ARG A 560 -5.87 -23.12 -4.15
CA ARG A 560 -5.61 -23.33 -2.73
C ARG A 560 -4.12 -23.39 -2.40
N LEU A 561 -3.32 -24.14 -3.16
CA LEU A 561 -1.87 -24.20 -2.97
C LEU A 561 -1.22 -22.82 -3.12
N MET A 562 -1.52 -22.09 -4.20
CA MET A 562 -0.98 -20.75 -4.45
C MET A 562 -1.38 -19.75 -3.37
N THR A 563 -2.57 -19.92 -2.80
CA THR A 563 -3.06 -19.10 -1.70
C THR A 563 -2.23 -19.33 -0.42
N VAL A 564 -1.98 -20.59 -0.06
CA VAL A 564 -1.10 -20.92 1.08
C VAL A 564 0.31 -20.37 0.83
N ARG A 565 0.87 -20.52 -0.38
CA ARG A 565 2.18 -19.95 -0.75
C ARG A 565 2.22 -18.43 -0.65
N THR A 566 1.18 -17.73 -1.11
CA THR A 566 1.08 -16.28 -0.99
C THR A 566 1.07 -15.85 0.49
N SER A 567 0.36 -16.59 1.34
CA SER A 567 0.36 -16.34 2.77
C SER A 567 1.71 -16.63 3.44
N ILE A 568 2.43 -17.67 3.01
CA ILE A 568 3.83 -17.86 3.42
C ILE A 568 4.65 -16.63 3.08
N VAL A 569 4.56 -16.11 1.85
CA VAL A 569 5.33 -14.94 1.43
C VAL A 569 4.99 -13.69 2.24
N ILE A 570 3.70 -13.43 2.51
CA ILE A 570 3.27 -12.30 3.34
C ILE A 570 3.81 -12.41 4.77
N GLN A 571 3.72 -13.60 5.38
CA GLN A 571 4.21 -13.81 6.74
C GLN A 571 5.74 -13.84 6.81
N MET A 572 6.40 -14.37 5.77
CA MET A 572 7.85 -14.31 5.61
C MET A 572 8.31 -12.86 5.50
N ARG A 573 7.61 -12.01 4.73
CA ARG A 573 7.89 -10.57 4.69
C ARG A 573 7.81 -9.95 6.08
N ASN A 574 6.75 -10.24 6.83
CA ASN A 574 6.60 -9.76 8.21
C ASN A 574 7.75 -10.22 9.10
N LEU A 575 8.18 -11.49 8.98
CA LEU A 575 9.34 -12.03 9.67
C LEU A 575 10.65 -11.34 9.25
N THR A 576 10.87 -11.08 7.95
CA THR A 576 12.05 -10.35 7.46
C THR A 576 12.09 -8.90 7.94
N TRP A 577 10.93 -8.24 8.04
CA TRP A 577 10.85 -6.90 8.63
C TRP A 577 11.08 -6.91 10.13
N ALA A 578 10.55 -7.91 10.85
CA ALA A 578 10.83 -8.08 12.27
C ALA A 578 12.33 -8.31 12.52
N TYR A 579 12.97 -9.14 11.69
CA TYR A 579 14.41 -9.32 11.69
C TYR A 579 15.14 -8.00 11.38
N LYS A 580 14.76 -7.27 10.32
CA LYS A 580 15.40 -6.00 9.96
C LYS A 580 15.26 -4.95 11.05
N TYR A 581 14.12 -4.89 11.74
CA TYR A 581 13.95 -4.00 12.87
C TYR A 581 14.79 -4.39 14.08
N ALA A 582 14.92 -5.69 14.36
CA ALA A 582 15.75 -6.17 15.46
C ALA A 582 17.24 -5.99 15.17
N ALA A 583 17.70 -6.54 14.04
CA ALA A 583 19.08 -6.66 13.65
C ALA A 583 19.64 -5.45 12.88
N LEU A 584 18.79 -4.53 12.41
CA LEU A 584 19.17 -3.38 11.58
C LEU A 584 19.99 -3.79 10.34
N GLU A 585 19.69 -4.98 9.83
CA GLU A 585 20.34 -5.65 8.70
C GLU A 585 19.24 -6.31 7.83
N ASP A 586 19.40 -6.29 6.51
CA ASP A 586 18.50 -7.01 5.61
C ASP A 586 18.78 -8.52 5.66
N SER A 587 17.73 -9.33 5.65
CA SER A 587 17.87 -10.80 5.65
C SER A 587 18.38 -11.38 4.32
N GLY A 588 18.36 -10.60 3.23
CA GLY A 588 18.77 -11.03 1.89
C GLY A 588 17.83 -12.01 1.18
N ILE A 589 16.68 -12.35 1.79
CA ILE A 589 15.78 -13.38 1.24
C ILE A 589 14.89 -12.82 0.14
N GLY A 590 14.90 -13.51 -1.00
CA GLY A 590 13.98 -13.26 -2.10
C GLY A 590 12.57 -13.74 -1.76
N LEU A 591 11.60 -12.84 -1.74
CA LEU A 591 10.19 -13.17 -1.53
C LEU A 591 9.55 -13.54 -2.87
N SER A 592 9.00 -14.75 -3.00
CA SER A 592 8.24 -15.13 -4.18
C SER A 592 7.28 -16.28 -3.91
N ALA A 593 6.09 -16.24 -4.54
CA ALA A 593 5.03 -17.22 -4.36
C ALA A 593 5.24 -18.50 -5.22
N ASP A 594 6.14 -18.45 -6.19
CA ASP A 594 6.46 -19.55 -7.11
C ASP A 594 7.46 -20.57 -6.55
N LYS A 595 8.16 -20.20 -5.46
CA LYS A 595 9.06 -21.07 -4.70
C LYS A 595 8.36 -22.36 -4.29
N SER A 596 9.12 -23.45 -4.34
CA SER A 596 8.75 -24.74 -3.78
C SER A 596 8.70 -24.67 -2.25
N THR A 597 8.01 -25.63 -1.64
CA THR A 597 7.98 -25.78 -0.18
C THR A 597 9.35 -26.08 0.43
N ALA A 598 10.27 -26.68 -0.32
CA ALA A 598 11.66 -26.85 0.08
C ALA A 598 12.40 -25.51 0.15
N GLU A 599 12.25 -24.67 -0.88
CA GLU A 599 12.86 -23.33 -0.90
C GLU A 599 12.33 -22.44 0.23
N TYR A 600 11.03 -22.49 0.56
CA TYR A 600 10.52 -21.77 1.74
C TYR A 600 11.10 -22.29 3.06
N SER A 601 11.33 -23.60 3.15
CA SER A 601 11.95 -24.21 4.33
C SER A 601 13.41 -23.75 4.47
N GLU A 602 14.12 -23.63 3.35
CA GLU A 602 15.48 -23.08 3.29
C GLU A 602 15.50 -21.59 3.67
N ASP A 603 14.62 -20.78 3.08
CA ASP A 603 14.49 -19.36 3.44
C ASP A 603 14.21 -19.17 4.92
N LEU A 604 13.25 -19.93 5.48
CA LEU A 604 12.95 -19.91 6.91
C LEU A 604 14.17 -20.27 7.73
N SER A 605 14.88 -21.34 7.37
CA SER A 605 16.10 -21.77 8.04
C SER A 605 17.18 -20.68 8.00
N ASN A 606 17.36 -20.02 6.86
CA ASN A 606 18.31 -18.91 6.70
C ASN A 606 17.95 -17.72 7.60
N ILE A 607 16.68 -17.31 7.70
CA ILE A 607 16.28 -16.28 8.68
C ILE A 607 16.58 -16.73 10.10
N LEU A 608 16.28 -17.98 10.44
CA LEU A 608 16.51 -18.49 11.79
C LEU A 608 18.00 -18.49 12.15
N ILE A 609 18.87 -18.84 11.22
CA ILE A 609 20.33 -18.71 11.36
C ILE A 609 20.70 -17.24 11.54
N HIS A 610 20.16 -16.32 10.74
CA HIS A 610 20.42 -14.90 10.88
C HIS A 610 19.97 -14.33 12.24
N ILE A 611 18.80 -14.75 12.74
CA ILE A 611 18.30 -14.41 14.07
C ILE A 611 19.21 -15.00 15.16
N ALA A 612 19.64 -16.25 15.02
CA ALA A 612 20.54 -16.89 15.98
C ALA A 612 21.90 -16.19 16.03
N ASN A 613 22.53 -15.96 14.88
CA ASN A 613 23.79 -15.23 14.75
C ASN A 613 23.68 -13.82 15.33
N TYR A 614 22.53 -13.15 15.13
CA TYR A 614 22.25 -11.87 15.74
C TYR A 614 22.20 -11.96 17.27
N LYS A 615 21.49 -12.95 17.84
CA LYS A 615 21.44 -13.17 19.30
C LYS A 615 22.81 -13.53 19.87
N GLU A 616 23.61 -14.32 19.16
CA GLU A 616 24.97 -14.71 19.57
C GLU A 616 25.95 -13.53 19.63
N LYS A 617 25.81 -12.52 18.77
CA LYS A 617 26.59 -11.27 18.86
C LYS A 617 26.37 -10.54 20.19
N TYR A 618 25.24 -10.81 20.86
CA TYR A 618 24.84 -10.16 22.10
C TYR A 618 24.50 -11.20 23.18
N PRO A 619 25.49 -11.99 23.64
CA PRO A 619 25.27 -13.18 24.48
C PRO A 619 24.72 -12.85 25.87
N TYR A 620 24.88 -11.60 26.32
CA TYR A 620 24.32 -11.09 27.58
C TYR A 620 22.91 -10.48 27.42
N GLY A 621 22.34 -10.53 26.21
CA GLY A 621 21.05 -9.92 25.90
C GLY A 621 21.08 -8.39 25.99
N PHE A 622 19.89 -7.81 26.20
CA PHE A 622 19.74 -6.36 26.38
C PHE A 622 20.35 -5.89 27.69
N GLN A 623 21.18 -4.85 27.61
CA GLN A 623 21.60 -4.11 28.78
C GLN A 623 20.58 -3.00 29.07
N THR A 624 20.09 -2.94 30.31
CA THR A 624 19.23 -1.85 30.75
C THR A 624 20.06 -0.59 30.91
N LEU A 625 19.65 0.45 30.19
CA LEU A 625 20.14 1.81 30.33
C LEU A 625 19.08 2.63 31.07
N GLN A 626 19.48 3.32 32.12
CA GLN A 626 18.70 4.40 32.70
C GLN A 626 19.46 5.69 32.41
N PRO A 627 19.21 6.34 31.26
CA PRO A 627 19.85 7.60 30.95
C PRO A 627 19.57 8.62 32.04
N GLN A 628 20.48 9.58 32.20
CA GLN A 628 20.28 10.69 33.12
C GLN A 628 18.98 11.42 32.78
N ALA A 629 18.29 11.91 33.80
CA ALA A 629 17.12 12.76 33.60
C ALA A 629 17.53 14.02 32.83
N MET A 630 16.81 14.31 31.76
CA MET A 630 17.07 15.47 30.91
C MET A 630 16.05 16.57 31.16
N GLY A 631 16.50 17.82 31.10
CA GLY A 631 15.66 19.00 31.02
C GLY A 631 15.48 19.47 29.57
N VAL A 632 14.70 20.54 29.41
CA VAL A 632 14.47 21.19 28.10
C VAL A 632 15.76 21.69 27.46
N LYS A 633 16.74 22.12 28.26
CA LYS A 633 18.06 22.58 27.81
C LYS A 633 18.89 21.48 27.10
N ASP A 634 18.56 20.22 27.35
CA ASP A 634 19.27 19.05 26.82
C ASP A 634 18.61 18.55 25.51
N LEU A 635 17.54 19.22 25.04
CA LEU A 635 16.86 18.89 23.79
C LEU A 635 17.52 19.58 22.58
N PRO A 636 17.39 18.99 21.38
CA PRO A 636 17.91 19.60 20.18
C PRO A 636 17.29 20.96 19.85
N THR A 637 18.09 21.87 19.31
CA THR A 637 17.58 23.13 18.77
C THR A 637 16.63 22.81 17.61
N PRO A 638 15.43 23.42 17.53
CA PRO A 638 14.93 24.58 18.29
C PRO A 638 14.02 24.26 19.49
N TYR A 639 13.93 22.99 19.94
CA TYR A 639 12.95 22.58 20.95
C TYR A 639 13.16 23.24 22.32
N ILE A 640 14.38 23.71 22.61
CA ILE A 640 14.77 24.34 23.88
C ILE A 640 13.84 25.50 24.26
N SER A 641 13.53 26.41 23.32
CA SER A 641 12.67 27.57 23.62
C SER A 641 11.19 27.26 23.35
N ALA A 642 10.91 26.44 22.34
CA ALA A 642 9.55 26.19 21.86
C ALA A 642 8.73 25.28 22.80
N LEU A 643 9.37 24.36 23.53
CA LEU A 643 8.65 23.34 24.29
C LEU A 643 7.87 23.94 25.48
N ILE A 644 8.53 24.77 26.29
CA ILE A 644 7.92 25.40 27.47
C ILE A 644 6.81 26.36 27.05
N GLU A 645 7.07 27.21 26.05
CA GLU A 645 6.08 28.14 25.53
C GLU A 645 4.85 27.42 24.99
N SER A 646 5.04 26.32 24.25
CA SER A 646 3.94 25.51 23.70
C SER A 646 3.11 24.81 24.79
N LEU A 647 3.75 24.33 25.86
CA LEU A 647 3.03 23.74 27.00
C LEU A 647 2.23 24.78 27.80
N LYS A 648 2.77 26.00 27.98
CA LYS A 648 2.05 27.09 28.66
C LYS A 648 0.83 27.54 27.88
N THR A 649 1.01 27.78 26.58
CA THR A 649 0.00 28.42 25.73
C THR A 649 -1.02 27.43 25.18
N THR A 650 -0.56 26.23 24.83
CA THR A 650 -1.39 25.27 24.07
C THR A 650 -1.44 23.89 24.67
N HIS A 651 -0.82 23.73 25.85
CA HIS A 651 -0.88 22.52 26.67
C HIS A 651 -0.34 21.28 25.98
N SER A 652 0.36 21.44 24.86
CA SER A 652 0.91 20.37 24.06
C SER A 652 2.19 20.83 23.38
N ALA A 653 3.23 20.00 23.45
CA ALA A 653 4.50 20.28 22.83
C ALA A 653 5.16 19.00 22.31
N SER A 654 6.07 19.16 21.37
CA SER A 654 6.79 18.02 20.80
C SER A 654 8.26 18.30 20.58
N PHE A 655 9.05 17.23 20.60
CA PHE A 655 10.45 17.22 20.23
C PHE A 655 10.75 15.93 19.45
N THR A 656 11.85 15.90 18.73
CA THR A 656 12.27 14.74 17.93
C THR A 656 13.71 14.43 18.25
N PHE A 657 14.02 13.15 18.50
CA PHE A 657 15.40 12.67 18.48
C PHE A 657 15.71 12.04 17.14
N ILE A 658 16.91 12.32 16.64
CA ILE A 658 17.43 11.84 15.36
C ILE A 658 18.72 11.07 15.67
N PRO A 659 18.91 9.87 15.10
CA PRO A 659 20.12 9.13 15.35
C PRO A 659 21.34 9.85 14.77
N GLN A 660 22.46 9.77 15.48
CA GLN A 660 23.71 10.36 15.03
C GLN A 660 24.43 9.42 14.06
N THR A 661 24.86 9.95 12.91
CA THR A 661 25.67 9.27 11.89
C THR A 661 26.87 10.16 11.51
N PRO A 662 27.92 9.63 10.87
CA PRO A 662 29.03 10.43 10.34
C PRO A 662 28.60 11.53 9.36
N ASN A 663 27.41 11.40 8.76
CA ASN A 663 26.87 12.31 7.75
C ASN A 663 25.86 13.32 8.32
N THR A 664 25.46 13.21 9.59
CA THR A 664 24.58 14.18 10.25
C THR A 664 25.39 15.29 10.92
N PRO A 665 24.81 16.52 11.07
CA PRO A 665 25.47 17.61 11.78
C PRO A 665 25.98 17.17 13.15
N SER A 666 27.15 17.67 13.55
CA SER A 666 27.83 17.32 14.81
C SER A 666 27.16 17.89 16.07
N ASP A 667 25.87 18.20 16.03
CA ASP A 667 25.13 18.69 17.19
C ASP A 667 24.86 17.52 18.15
N PRO A 668 25.50 17.51 19.35
CA PRO A 668 25.39 16.39 20.28
C PRO A 668 23.99 16.25 20.90
N SER A 669 23.11 17.24 20.74
CA SER A 669 21.75 17.22 21.28
C SER A 669 20.75 16.46 20.38
N LEU A 670 21.07 16.23 19.10
CA LEU A 670 20.20 15.54 18.14
C LEU A 670 19.75 14.13 18.56
N PRO A 671 20.64 13.23 19.05
CA PRO A 671 20.23 11.93 19.55
C PRO A 671 19.67 11.97 20.97
N GLY A 672 19.67 13.14 21.63
CA GLY A 672 19.38 13.26 23.06
C GLY A 672 20.39 12.46 23.89
N PRO A 673 19.96 11.68 24.90
CA PRO A 673 20.84 10.94 25.79
C PRO A 673 21.26 9.58 25.19
N PHE A 674 21.06 9.39 23.88
CA PHE A 674 21.25 8.13 23.16
C PHE A 674 22.38 8.25 22.12
N SER A 675 23.54 8.76 22.53
CA SER A 675 24.69 9.05 21.66
C SER A 675 25.67 7.88 21.49
N ASP A 676 25.77 6.97 22.46
CA ASP A 676 26.87 6.01 22.58
C ASP A 676 26.47 4.57 22.23
N GLY A 677 25.66 4.38 21.19
CA GLY A 677 25.22 3.06 20.78
C GLY A 677 24.25 3.05 19.60
N CYS A 678 23.80 1.86 19.25
CA CYS A 678 22.74 1.61 18.27
C CYS A 678 21.71 0.63 18.87
N HIS A 679 20.56 0.47 18.22
CA HIS A 679 19.48 -0.43 18.68
C HIS A 679 18.88 -0.07 20.06
N PHE A 680 18.70 1.22 20.35
CA PHE A 680 18.01 1.62 21.58
C PHE A 680 16.52 1.24 21.52
N ARG A 681 16.00 0.65 22.60
CA ARG A 681 14.62 0.20 22.75
C ARG A 681 14.05 0.75 24.05
N ILE A 682 13.10 1.66 23.95
CA ILE A 682 12.50 2.35 25.09
C ILE A 682 11.52 1.42 25.79
N THR A 683 11.75 1.24 27.09
CA THR A 683 10.91 0.46 27.99
C THR A 683 10.23 1.33 29.05
N GLY A 684 10.52 2.63 29.08
CA GLY A 684 9.94 3.57 30.04
C GLY A 684 10.23 5.03 29.66
N LEU A 685 9.25 5.89 29.88
CA LEU A 685 9.41 7.35 29.86
C LEU A 685 8.57 7.93 30.99
N LEU A 686 9.20 8.68 31.90
CA LEU A 686 8.52 9.45 32.94
C LEU A 686 8.72 10.93 32.64
N VAL A 687 7.63 11.69 32.72
CA VAL A 687 7.61 13.13 32.43
C VAL A 687 7.11 13.89 33.64
N SER A 688 7.87 14.86 34.11
CA SER A 688 7.48 15.78 35.19
C SER A 688 7.62 17.23 34.74
N LEU A 689 6.63 18.05 35.12
CA LEU A 689 6.62 19.49 34.91
C LEU A 689 7.29 20.18 36.09
N VAL A 690 8.34 20.97 35.84
CA VAL A 690 9.10 21.67 36.87
C VAL A 690 8.58 23.10 37.03
N GLY A 691 8.17 23.45 38.25
CA GLY A 691 7.65 24.77 38.60
C GLY A 691 6.15 24.95 38.35
N ALA A 692 5.49 24.03 37.64
CA ALA A 692 4.04 24.01 37.55
C ALA A 692 3.42 23.65 38.92
N VAL A 693 2.40 24.39 39.34
CA VAL A 693 1.73 24.16 40.63
C VAL A 693 0.22 23.97 40.43
N PRO A 694 -0.45 23.23 41.31
CA PRO A 694 -1.90 23.10 41.25
C PRO A 694 -2.57 24.44 41.55
N LYS A 695 -3.60 24.81 40.80
CA LYS A 695 -4.42 25.97 41.14
C LYS A 695 -5.13 25.72 42.47
N PRO A 696 -5.21 26.72 43.36
CA PRO A 696 -6.03 26.62 44.56
C PRO A 696 -7.47 26.33 44.15
N HIS A 697 -8.00 25.16 44.51
CA HIS A 697 -9.44 24.94 44.33
C HIS A 697 -10.17 25.85 45.33
N SER A 698 -11.13 26.61 44.83
CA SER A 698 -12.07 27.39 45.64
C SER A 698 -13.04 26.46 46.36
N SER A 699 -12.54 25.56 47.23
CA SER A 699 -13.29 24.76 48.23
C SER A 699 -12.32 23.90 49.05
N GLY A 700 -11.82 24.45 50.16
CA GLY A 700 -11.69 23.79 51.48
C GLY A 700 -10.98 22.43 51.67
N ALA A 701 -10.33 21.82 50.69
CA ALA A 701 -9.60 20.56 50.88
C ALA A 701 -8.08 20.78 50.74
N THR A 702 -7.33 20.27 51.72
CA THR A 702 -5.87 20.27 51.86
C THR A 702 -5.11 20.08 50.53
N GLN A 703 -3.93 20.70 50.42
CA GLN A 703 -2.91 20.60 49.35
C GLN A 703 -2.47 19.16 48.95
N ALA A 704 -3.14 18.11 49.45
CA ALA A 704 -2.71 16.72 49.41
C ALA A 704 -3.22 15.88 48.20
N LYS A 705 -3.83 16.48 47.17
CA LYS A 705 -4.45 15.69 46.06
C LYS A 705 -4.27 16.22 44.65
N ALA A 706 -3.40 17.18 44.40
CA ALA A 706 -3.21 17.60 43.02
C ALA A 706 -2.45 16.55 42.21
N GLN A 707 -3.13 16.04 41.19
CA GLN A 707 -2.62 15.04 40.28
C GLN A 707 -2.23 15.72 38.98
N PHE A 708 -1.02 15.50 38.50
CA PHE A 708 -0.60 15.91 37.17
C PHE A 708 -1.00 14.81 36.20
N ARG A 709 -1.83 15.13 35.20
CA ARG A 709 -2.29 14.17 34.19
C ARG A 709 -1.72 14.56 32.84
N LEU A 710 -0.79 13.76 32.35
CA LEU A 710 -0.16 13.93 31.06
C LEU A 710 -0.54 12.79 30.12
N ALA A 711 -0.46 13.08 28.83
CA ALA A 711 -0.58 12.10 27.77
C ALA A 711 0.68 12.15 26.90
N ILE A 712 1.28 10.98 26.69
CA ILE A 712 2.46 10.79 25.86
C ILE A 712 2.04 10.15 24.55
N SER A 713 2.50 10.72 23.45
CA SER A 713 2.32 10.14 22.12
C SER A 713 3.63 10.12 21.34
N THR A 714 3.74 9.20 20.40
CA THR A 714 4.84 9.14 19.41
C THR A 714 4.28 9.30 18.01
N SER A 715 5.11 9.66 17.03
CA SER A 715 4.68 9.69 15.63
C SER A 715 4.28 8.33 15.05
N GLY A 716 4.74 7.22 15.64
CA GLY A 716 4.57 5.90 15.04
C GLY A 716 5.56 5.62 13.92
N VAL A 717 6.53 6.51 13.69
CA VAL A 717 7.71 6.17 12.91
C VAL A 717 8.98 6.37 13.70
N TYR A 718 9.84 5.39 13.54
CA TYR A 718 10.99 5.10 14.34
C TYR A 718 12.20 5.07 13.40
N ALA A 719 13.25 5.77 13.76
CA ALA A 719 14.52 5.74 13.06
C ALA A 719 15.53 4.89 13.84
N ASP A 720 16.46 4.26 13.13
CA ASP A 720 17.61 3.62 13.75
C ASP A 720 18.79 3.64 12.76
N VAL A 721 20.00 3.37 13.25
CA VAL A 721 21.19 3.35 12.39
C VAL A 721 21.45 1.92 11.95
N ALA A 722 21.58 1.71 10.64
CA ALA A 722 22.00 0.43 10.10
C ALA A 722 23.36 0.01 10.70
N LYS A 723 23.67 -1.28 10.60
CA LYS A 723 24.95 -1.82 11.09
C LYS A 723 26.20 -1.18 10.48
N ASP A 724 26.08 -0.56 9.30
CA ASP A 724 27.18 0.19 8.67
C ASP A 724 27.52 1.52 9.38
N GLY A 725 26.71 1.95 10.35
CA GLY A 725 26.91 3.17 11.13
C GLY A 725 26.62 4.47 10.36
N SER A 726 26.20 4.41 9.10
CA SER A 726 26.06 5.56 8.20
C SER A 726 24.69 5.69 7.55
N THR A 727 23.96 4.58 7.42
CA THR A 727 22.64 4.53 6.81
C THR A 727 21.56 4.63 7.88
N ILE A 728 20.66 5.60 7.75
CA ILE A 728 19.46 5.71 8.61
C ILE A 728 18.36 4.82 8.03
N LEU A 729 17.89 3.86 8.83
CA LEU A 729 16.72 3.04 8.54
C LEU A 729 15.47 3.68 9.15
N GLN A 730 14.35 3.66 8.42
CA GLN A 730 13.07 4.14 8.93
C GLN A 730 12.06 3.00 9.06
N PHE A 731 11.30 3.02 10.15
CA PHE A 731 10.36 1.96 10.51
C PHE A 731 8.99 2.51 10.89
N SER A 732 7.95 2.18 10.12
CA SER A 732 6.57 2.52 10.46
C SER A 732 5.94 1.48 11.37
N GLY A 733 5.36 1.90 12.51
CA GLY A 733 4.71 1.03 13.47
C GLY A 733 3.54 1.70 14.18
N ALA A 734 2.92 0.98 15.11
CA ALA A 734 1.85 1.55 15.93
C ALA A 734 2.41 2.73 16.76
N PRO A 735 1.82 3.93 16.65
CA PRO A 735 2.17 5.02 17.54
C PRO A 735 1.72 4.72 18.97
N LEU A 736 2.49 5.16 19.96
CA LEU A 736 1.93 5.45 21.27
C LEU A 736 0.93 6.60 21.09
N VAL A 737 -0.33 6.36 21.43
CA VAL A 737 -1.39 7.37 21.38
C VAL A 737 -1.94 7.58 22.78
N ASN A 738 -1.81 8.80 23.28
CA ASN A 738 -2.40 9.24 24.53
C ASN A 738 -2.10 8.32 25.73
N LYS A 739 -0.88 7.76 25.76
CA LYS A 739 -0.47 6.90 26.86
C LYS A 739 -0.38 7.75 28.13
N ARG A 740 -1.13 7.36 29.15
CA ARG A 740 -1.28 8.13 30.38
C ARG A 740 0.03 8.14 31.16
N CYS A 741 0.43 9.32 31.61
CA CYS A 741 1.49 9.52 32.57
C CYS A 741 0.90 10.38 33.70
N GLU A 742 0.77 9.80 34.88
CA GLU A 742 0.12 10.45 36.01
C GLU A 742 1.05 10.43 37.22
N TYR A 743 1.18 11.57 37.90
CA TYR A 743 1.98 11.67 39.11
C TYR A 743 1.40 12.71 40.09
N SER A 744 1.87 12.65 41.33
CA SER A 744 1.60 13.66 42.37
C SER A 744 2.92 14.12 42.97
N ILE A 745 2.95 15.32 43.54
CA ILE A 745 4.13 15.79 44.26
C ILE A 745 4.03 15.36 45.72
N LYS A 746 5.00 14.59 46.21
CA LYS A 746 5.11 14.21 47.62
C LYS A 746 6.49 14.61 48.13
N LYS A 747 6.54 15.41 49.20
CA LYS A 747 7.80 15.93 49.78
C LYS A 747 8.71 16.63 48.74
N GLY A 748 8.10 17.33 47.78
CA GLY A 748 8.83 18.05 46.72
C GLY A 748 9.21 17.23 45.49
N GLU A 749 8.99 15.91 45.50
CA GLU A 749 9.37 15.00 44.42
C GLU A 749 8.15 14.43 43.67
N PRO A 750 8.24 14.18 42.35
CA PRO A 750 7.20 13.52 41.59
C PRO A 750 7.12 12.02 41.93
N VAL A 751 5.95 11.58 42.39
CA VAL A 751 5.61 10.18 42.63
C VAL A 751 4.59 9.73 41.60
N PHE A 752 5.03 8.90 40.65
CA PHE A 752 4.25 8.41 39.52
C PHE A 752 3.27 7.31 39.94
N SER A 753 2.01 7.46 39.55
CA SER A 753 0.94 6.48 39.74
C SER A 753 0.62 5.70 38.46
N VAL A 754 0.91 6.28 37.29
CA VAL A 754 0.72 5.63 35.97
C VAL A 754 1.93 5.94 35.09
N THR A 755 2.51 4.90 34.50
CA THR A 755 3.64 5.00 33.57
C THR A 755 3.18 4.77 32.13
N PRO A 756 3.59 5.61 31.16
CA PRO A 756 3.05 5.59 29.81
C PRO A 756 3.56 4.43 28.94
N ILE A 757 4.69 3.83 29.30
CA ILE A 757 5.30 2.72 28.57
C ILE A 757 5.51 1.59 29.57
N GLU A 758 4.89 0.44 29.29
CA GLU A 758 5.17 -0.81 29.98
C GLU A 758 6.29 -1.56 29.24
N PRO A 759 7.09 -2.43 29.89
CA PRO A 759 8.11 -3.20 29.21
C PRO A 759 7.48 -4.13 28.17
N TRP A 760 7.69 -3.85 26.88
CA TRP A 760 7.27 -4.73 25.79
C TRP A 760 8.23 -5.93 25.69
N ASN A 761 7.84 -6.93 24.90
CA ASN A 761 8.79 -7.94 24.46
C ASN A 761 9.94 -7.27 23.69
N ASP A 762 11.11 -7.90 23.74
CA ASP A 762 12.40 -7.40 23.25
C ASP A 762 12.44 -6.93 21.78
N TYR A 763 11.43 -7.26 20.97
CA TYR A 763 11.43 -7.04 19.52
C TYR A 763 10.43 -6.00 19.02
N SER A 764 9.53 -5.50 19.87
CA SER A 764 8.47 -4.54 19.50
C SER A 764 8.56 -3.19 20.21
N SER A 765 9.48 -3.04 21.18
CA SER A 765 9.72 -1.76 21.85
C SER A 765 10.14 -0.67 20.84
N PRO A 766 9.62 0.56 20.96
CA PRO A 766 10.00 1.66 20.09
C PRO A 766 11.43 2.11 20.36
N THR A 767 12.12 2.63 19.35
CA THR A 767 13.38 3.37 19.52
C THR A 767 13.12 4.81 19.99
N PRO A 768 14.05 5.45 20.72
CA PRO A 768 13.93 6.86 21.11
C PRO A 768 13.88 7.80 19.91
N PHE A 769 14.42 7.38 18.77
CA PHE A 769 14.54 8.21 17.58
C PHE A 769 13.20 8.29 16.83
N THR A 770 12.28 9.00 17.46
CA THR A 770 10.97 9.33 16.94
C THR A 770 10.63 10.73 17.44
N LYS A 771 9.53 11.27 16.91
CA LYS A 771 8.91 12.45 17.47
C LYS A 771 8.07 12.05 18.68
N TRP A 772 8.32 12.71 19.80
CA TRP A 772 7.58 12.59 21.06
C TRP A 772 6.68 13.81 21.26
N THR A 773 5.47 13.58 21.75
CA THR A 773 4.50 14.64 22.09
C THR A 773 4.05 14.48 23.54
N ILE A 774 4.10 15.57 24.28
CA ILE A 774 3.62 15.68 25.66
C ILE A 774 2.39 16.59 25.64
N THR A 775 1.28 16.11 26.18
CA THR A 775 0.04 16.88 26.32
C THR A 775 -0.42 16.89 27.77
N ILE A 776 -0.70 18.08 28.31
CA ILE A 776 -1.26 18.27 29.65
C ILE A 776 -2.77 18.12 29.56
N ARG A 777 -3.34 17.13 30.25
CA ARG A 777 -4.77 16.77 30.17
C ARG A 777 -5.65 17.54 31.14
N ASN A 778 -5.08 18.06 32.20
CA ASN A 778 -5.78 18.86 33.20
C ASN A 778 -5.14 20.24 33.36
N ALA A 779 -4.82 20.90 32.23
CA ALA A 779 -4.18 22.22 32.24
C ALA A 779 -4.99 23.28 33.00
N ASP A 780 -6.32 23.19 32.97
CA ASP A 780 -7.20 24.11 33.70
C ASP A 780 -7.01 24.04 35.23
N GLU A 781 -6.58 22.89 35.75
CA GLU A 781 -6.32 22.65 37.17
C GLU A 781 -4.90 23.08 37.61
N LEU A 782 -4.04 23.49 36.66
CA LEU A 782 -2.63 23.80 36.89
C LEU A 782 -2.32 25.27 36.58
N ASP A 783 -1.54 25.90 37.45
CA ASP A 783 -0.85 27.15 37.17
C ASP A 783 0.46 26.82 36.46
N LEU A 784 0.50 27.15 35.16
CA LEU A 784 1.62 26.91 34.26
C LEU A 784 2.52 28.13 34.08
N ASP A 785 2.19 29.30 34.66
CA ASP A 785 2.97 30.52 34.47
C ASP A 785 4.40 30.35 34.98
N LYS A 786 4.53 29.57 36.05
CA LYS A 786 5.80 29.19 36.69
C LYS A 786 6.47 27.95 36.11
N LEU A 787 5.92 27.35 35.05
CA LEU A 787 6.59 26.26 34.33
C LEU A 787 7.92 26.77 33.77
N THR A 788 9.02 26.18 34.22
CA THR A 788 10.39 26.60 33.89
C THR A 788 11.17 25.51 33.17
N ASP A 789 10.81 24.25 33.41
CA ASP A 789 11.48 23.11 32.80
C ASP A 789 10.53 21.90 32.69
N VAL A 790 10.93 20.90 31.91
CA VAL A 790 10.27 19.60 31.78
C VAL A 790 11.34 18.53 31.91
N GLN A 791 11.19 17.68 32.92
CA GLN A 791 12.10 16.59 33.16
C GLN A 791 11.64 15.32 32.44
N LEU A 792 12.54 14.75 31.64
CA LEU A 792 12.34 13.50 30.91
C LEU A 792 13.28 12.44 31.50
N LYS A 793 12.70 11.42 32.15
CA LYS A 793 13.45 10.28 32.68
C LYS A 793 13.14 9.04 31.86
N TRP A 794 14.16 8.57 31.15
CA TRP A 794 14.05 7.43 30.26
C TRP A 794 14.46 6.12 30.95
N THR A 795 13.84 5.03 30.52
CA THR A 795 14.36 3.68 30.72
C THR A 795 14.43 3.05 29.35
N ALA A 796 15.61 2.56 29.00
CA ALA A 796 15.87 1.96 27.71
C ALA A 796 16.62 0.64 27.88
N LYS A 797 16.60 -0.14 26.81
CA LYS A 797 17.45 -1.29 26.59
C LYS A 797 18.29 -1.00 25.35
N PHE A 798 19.53 -1.48 25.31
CA PHE A 798 20.36 -1.34 24.11
C PHE A 798 21.25 -2.57 23.91
N TYR A 799 21.71 -2.74 22.67
CA TYR A 799 22.65 -3.79 22.28
C TYR A 799 24.07 -3.23 22.29
N GLY A 800 24.71 -3.24 23.46
CA GLY A 800 26.11 -2.86 23.60
C GLY A 800 27.04 -4.04 23.32
N ALA A 801 28.01 -3.87 22.41
CA ALA A 801 29.13 -4.79 22.24
C ALA A 801 30.09 -4.69 23.45
N GLY A 802 29.67 -5.17 24.62
CA GLY A 802 30.53 -5.48 25.78
C GLY A 802 31.35 -4.35 26.42
N LYS A 803 31.43 -3.15 25.85
CA LYS A 803 32.09 -2.01 26.49
C LYS A 803 31.12 -1.42 27.51
N LYS A 804 31.39 -1.66 28.79
CA LYS A 804 30.84 -0.84 29.87
C LYS A 804 31.00 0.63 29.46
N PRO A 805 29.95 1.48 29.52
CA PRO A 805 30.15 2.91 29.38
C PRO A 805 31.16 3.32 30.45
N ASN A 806 32.24 3.96 30.01
CA ASN A 806 33.28 4.43 30.90
C ASN A 806 32.62 5.41 31.88
N SER A 807 32.74 5.11 33.17
CA SER A 807 32.21 5.89 34.27
C SER A 807 32.91 7.26 34.47
N ARG A 808 33.47 7.84 33.41
CA ARG A 808 34.35 9.02 33.48
C ARG A 808 33.83 10.28 32.81
N ASP A 809 32.75 10.21 32.05
CA ASP A 809 31.99 11.39 31.65
C ASP A 809 30.63 11.33 32.35
N ARG A 810 30.64 11.67 33.66
CA ARG A 810 29.46 11.83 34.52
C ARG A 810 29.08 13.30 34.62
#